data_AF-A0A947AI46-F1
#
_entry.id   AF-A0A947AI46-F1
#
_cell.length_a   1.000
_cell.length_b   1.000
_cell.length_c   1.000
_cell.angle_alpha   90.00
_cell.angle_beta   90.00
_cell.angle_gamma   90.00
#
_symmetry.space_group_name_H-M   'P 1'
#
loop_
_entity.id
_entity.type
_entity.pdbx_description
1 polymer ?
#
loop_
_entity_poly.entity_id
_entity_poly.type
_entity_poly.pdbx_seq_one_letter_code
_entity_poly.pdbx_strand_id
1 'polypeptide(L)'
;LMGAFGVALEIKNRIENGLLAEASFDLEILSHRKVIYKKPFTCRGGKQKCDRRCEIALIELEGNKYPFGGACNRYYNLRHDVSYSIEKLDLVQTRQQLIFEKYAGKFSAKKGTPRKGKIGINRSFIVNTYYPLYSTFFAEMGFEPMIADHPSQEGIDQRNAAFCYPGELAHGFFHSLLKMKNPPKFLFLPHFKSIPAQNGDSRSHSQVCPFVQGETFYLQATFSHALEKIKKKGTKVLTPLLDLQEGLEKAEKPMLETAFQMGVNRKAAKMAFEKALLQQTKCLAEMRKLGKKALAELETDPEKMAVVIFGRPYNGFVDEAHMGIPRKFASRGILCMPLDFLSYDNEKTKRHMYWGMGQVILKAARLVKKHPQLFGTYITNFSCGPDSFVIGYFRSIMGRKPSLTLELDSHTADAGLETRIEAFLDITSAYRQLVTRKQISVTKQSFQPARMVFNNGTAKVMTSSQKVLAINDPRITVLLPSMGKISTELLTSVFRSVGINAKGHAPSDEKILKLGRSNTSCKECLPLILTTGTLLNYINNTRKKDEVLVYFMATGSGPCRFGQYAIFMEDLIKRLKIPDVALLSLTSENSYIGMKNGFERKGFWALIVSDVMEDIRSMILANATDVESAMQTFDKEVTLISKNLESCDFSTLEKQLLKTTDRLGSIPMKRPPGEVPVISLTGEIFVRRDSLSRQFITERLAEKGFASICSPVTEWVHYSDY
;
A
#
# COMPACT_ATOMS: atom_id res chain seq x y z
N LEU A 1 25.52 -13.28 -10.27
CA LEU A 1 26.49 -14.39 -10.13
C LEU A 1 25.69 -15.62 -9.69
N MET A 2 25.48 -16.59 -10.56
CA MET A 2 24.69 -17.79 -10.22
C MET A 2 25.50 -19.06 -10.51
N GLY A 3 25.36 -20.06 -9.65
CA GLY A 3 26.01 -21.37 -9.77
C GLY A 3 27.41 -21.44 -9.17
N ALA A 4 28.09 -22.57 -9.41
CA ALA A 4 29.40 -22.90 -8.86
C ALA A 4 30.48 -21.83 -9.16
N PHE A 5 30.44 -21.24 -10.36
CA PHE A 5 31.36 -20.16 -10.74
C PHE A 5 31.21 -18.90 -9.87
N GLY A 6 29.97 -18.53 -9.54
CA GLY A 6 29.71 -17.40 -8.64
C GLY A 6 30.22 -17.65 -7.22
N VAL A 7 30.06 -18.88 -6.73
CA VAL A 7 30.59 -19.31 -5.43
C VAL A 7 32.12 -19.30 -5.43
N ALA A 8 32.76 -19.77 -6.50
CA ALA A 8 34.21 -19.75 -6.63
C ALA A 8 34.78 -18.32 -6.61
N LEU A 9 34.13 -17.38 -7.31
CA LEU A 9 34.52 -15.97 -7.29
C LEU A 9 34.34 -15.34 -5.90
N GLU A 10 33.26 -15.66 -5.19
CA GLU A 10 33.04 -15.19 -3.82
C GLU A 10 34.07 -15.76 -2.84
N ILE A 11 34.39 -17.06 -2.94
CA ILE A 11 35.44 -17.70 -2.14
C ILE A 11 36.79 -17.03 -2.42
N LYS A 12 37.15 -16.82 -3.69
CA LYS A 12 38.37 -16.10 -4.07
C LYS A 12 38.42 -14.70 -3.43
N ASN A 13 37.34 -13.93 -3.55
CA ASN A 13 37.24 -12.60 -2.95
C ASN A 13 37.34 -12.64 -1.41
N ARG A 14 36.76 -13.67 -0.76
CA ARG A 14 36.89 -13.87 0.69
C ARG A 14 38.32 -14.21 1.10
N ILE A 15 39.03 -15.04 0.34
CA ILE A 15 40.45 -15.34 0.56
C ILE A 15 41.29 -14.07 0.40
N GLU A 16 41.11 -13.32 -0.69
CA GLU A 16 41.81 -12.05 -0.97
C GLU A 16 41.59 -10.99 0.12
N ASN A 17 40.39 -10.95 0.72
CA ASN A 17 40.06 -10.03 1.82
C ASN A 17 40.44 -10.55 3.22
N GLY A 18 41.08 -11.72 3.31
CA GLY A 18 41.50 -12.35 4.58
C GLY A 18 40.34 -12.88 5.44
N LEU A 19 39.19 -13.18 4.82
CA LEU A 19 37.98 -13.68 5.48
C LEU A 19 37.87 -15.21 5.47
N LEU A 20 38.69 -15.90 4.67
CA LEU A 20 38.72 -17.35 4.56
C LEU A 20 40.17 -17.80 4.30
N ALA A 21 40.60 -18.91 4.90
CA ALA A 21 41.90 -19.52 4.62
C ALA A 21 41.82 -20.43 3.39
N GLU A 22 42.92 -20.53 2.63
CA GLU A 22 43.05 -21.52 1.57
C GLU A 22 43.03 -22.94 2.14
N ALA A 23 42.33 -23.85 1.45
CA ALA A 23 42.24 -25.25 1.79
C ALA A 23 42.38 -26.12 0.54
N SER A 24 42.95 -27.31 0.69
CA SER A 24 43.10 -28.29 -0.38
C SER A 24 42.00 -29.34 -0.31
N PHE A 25 41.43 -29.71 -1.46
CA PHE A 25 40.38 -30.72 -1.57
C PHE A 25 40.73 -31.70 -2.70
N ASP A 26 40.53 -32.99 -2.45
CA ASP A 26 40.70 -34.04 -3.45
C ASP A 26 39.39 -34.22 -4.25
N LEU A 27 39.47 -34.02 -5.56
CA LEU A 27 38.32 -34.12 -6.47
C LEU A 27 37.85 -35.57 -6.67
N GLU A 28 38.75 -36.56 -6.58
CA GLU A 28 38.38 -37.99 -6.64
C GLU A 28 37.54 -38.38 -5.44
N ILE A 29 37.89 -37.91 -4.24
CA ILE A 29 37.12 -38.18 -3.02
C ILE A 29 35.73 -37.55 -3.11
N LEU A 30 35.64 -36.33 -3.65
CA LEU A 30 34.37 -35.62 -3.81
C LEU A 30 33.48 -36.25 -4.88
N SER A 31 34.04 -36.78 -5.97
CA SER A 31 33.26 -37.42 -7.05
C SER A 31 32.69 -38.78 -6.65
N HIS A 32 33.40 -39.54 -5.81
CA HIS A 32 32.98 -40.86 -5.34
C HIS A 32 32.10 -40.82 -4.08
N ARG A 33 31.82 -39.64 -3.51
CA ARG A 33 30.97 -39.49 -2.32
C ARG A 33 29.54 -39.98 -2.58
N LYS A 34 29.14 -41.05 -1.90
CA LYS A 34 27.76 -41.57 -1.96
C LYS A 34 26.85 -40.81 -0.99
N VAL A 35 25.81 -40.18 -1.52
CA VAL A 35 24.73 -39.53 -0.78
C VAL A 35 23.58 -40.52 -0.63
N ILE A 36 23.23 -40.92 0.60
CA ILE A 36 22.08 -41.81 0.85
C ILE A 36 20.91 -40.96 1.36
N TYR A 37 19.83 -40.87 0.60
CA TYR A 37 18.61 -40.17 1.03
C TYR A 37 17.76 -41.11 1.91
N LYS A 38 17.55 -40.73 3.17
CA LYS A 38 16.66 -41.43 4.11
C LYS A 38 15.27 -40.83 4.12
N LYS A 39 14.32 -41.57 4.70
CA LYS A 39 12.93 -41.14 4.81
C LYS A 39 12.85 -39.82 5.61
N PRO A 40 12.18 -38.78 5.07
CA PRO A 40 11.97 -37.55 5.80
C PRO A 40 11.07 -37.77 7.01
N PHE A 41 11.14 -36.87 7.98
CA PHE A 41 10.30 -36.93 9.18
C PHE A 41 9.72 -35.55 9.52
N THR A 42 8.59 -35.54 10.21
CA THR A 42 7.92 -34.32 10.66
C THR A 42 8.51 -33.81 11.96
N CYS A 43 8.95 -32.55 11.98
CA CYS A 43 9.48 -31.90 13.18
C CYS A 43 8.41 -31.79 14.29
N ARG A 44 8.73 -32.24 15.50
CA ARG A 44 7.83 -32.19 16.68
C ARG A 44 7.86 -30.87 17.46
N GLY A 45 8.59 -29.88 16.99
CA GLY A 45 8.52 -28.51 17.52
C GLY A 45 9.30 -28.19 18.81
N GLY A 46 10.05 -29.14 19.38
CA GLY A 46 11.00 -28.88 20.47
C GLY A 46 10.40 -28.32 21.77
N LYS A 47 11.24 -27.72 22.63
CA LYS A 47 10.82 -27.13 23.93
C LYS A 47 9.76 -26.01 23.78
N GLN A 48 9.77 -25.33 22.64
CA GLN A 48 8.90 -24.19 22.33
C GLN A 48 7.55 -24.62 21.70
N LYS A 49 7.28 -25.92 21.58
CA LYS A 49 6.04 -26.47 21.02
C LYS A 49 5.62 -25.83 19.68
N CYS A 50 6.56 -25.70 18.73
CA CYS A 50 6.25 -25.23 17.37
C CYS A 50 5.17 -26.10 16.72
N ASP A 51 4.14 -25.48 16.18
CA ASP A 51 3.00 -26.11 15.52
C ASP A 51 3.14 -26.23 13.98
N ARG A 52 4.12 -25.54 13.36
CA ARG A 52 4.36 -25.59 11.90
C ARG A 52 4.61 -26.99 11.34
N ARG A 53 5.02 -27.96 12.18
CA ARG A 53 5.25 -29.37 11.79
C ARG A 53 5.99 -29.53 10.46
N CYS A 54 7.10 -28.82 10.30
CA CYS A 54 7.86 -28.85 9.04
C CYS A 54 8.39 -30.26 8.73
N GLU A 55 8.39 -30.62 7.45
CA GLU A 55 9.07 -31.81 6.97
C GLU A 55 10.59 -31.57 6.93
N ILE A 56 11.35 -32.51 7.47
CA ILE A 56 12.81 -32.48 7.55
C ILE A 56 13.35 -33.65 6.74
N ALA A 57 14.15 -33.35 5.74
CA ALA A 57 14.83 -34.34 4.95
C ALA A 57 16.07 -34.84 5.71
N LEU A 58 16.40 -36.12 5.54
CA LEU A 58 17.52 -36.75 6.22
C LEU A 58 18.44 -37.37 5.18
N ILE A 59 19.65 -36.85 5.04
CA ILE A 59 20.70 -37.42 4.20
C ILE A 59 21.70 -38.15 5.11
N GLU A 60 22.30 -39.23 4.63
CA GLU A 60 23.47 -39.85 5.23
C GLU A 60 24.67 -39.72 4.28
N LEU A 61 25.78 -39.18 4.80
CA LEU A 61 27.07 -39.08 4.10
C LEU A 61 28.14 -39.64 5.05
N GLU A 62 28.97 -40.56 4.55
CA GLU A 62 30.11 -41.11 5.31
C GLU A 62 29.71 -41.66 6.70
N GLY A 63 28.55 -42.32 6.78
CA GLY A 63 28.01 -42.88 8.03
C GLY A 63 27.34 -41.88 8.98
N ASN A 64 27.43 -40.59 8.70
CA ASN A 64 26.83 -39.52 9.50
C ASN A 64 25.48 -39.08 8.93
N LYS A 65 24.50 -38.88 9.82
CA LYS A 65 23.15 -38.44 9.46
C LYS A 65 23.04 -36.92 9.55
N TYR A 66 22.55 -36.33 8.47
CA TYR A 66 22.41 -34.90 8.27
C TYR A 66 20.93 -34.55 8.05
N PRO A 67 20.22 -34.12 9.11
CA PRO A 67 18.92 -33.52 8.95
C PRO A 67 19.08 -32.14 8.31
N PHE A 68 18.37 -31.91 7.21
CA PHE A 68 18.37 -30.64 6.48
C PHE A 68 16.96 -30.26 6.04
N GLY A 69 16.73 -28.96 5.87
CA GLY A 69 15.39 -28.40 5.63
C GLY A 69 14.65 -28.04 6.93
N GLY A 70 13.37 -27.72 6.77
CA GLY A 70 12.54 -27.11 7.80
C GLY A 70 12.62 -25.59 7.84
N ALA A 71 11.66 -24.96 8.51
CA ALA A 71 11.51 -23.50 8.54
C ALA A 71 12.38 -22.77 9.59
N CYS A 72 13.36 -23.43 10.23
CA CYS A 72 14.29 -22.80 11.17
C CYS A 72 15.56 -23.63 11.39
N ASN A 73 16.60 -23.02 11.99
CA ASN A 73 17.90 -23.66 12.21
C ASN A 73 17.97 -24.66 13.38
N ARG A 74 16.84 -25.20 13.83
CA ARG A 74 16.82 -26.13 14.99
C ARG A 74 17.78 -27.31 14.80
N TYR A 75 17.68 -28.02 13.67
CA TYR A 75 18.49 -29.21 13.42
C TYR A 75 19.94 -28.87 13.10
N TYR A 76 20.19 -27.71 12.49
CA TYR A 76 21.54 -27.16 12.32
C TYR A 76 22.20 -26.88 13.68
N ASN A 77 21.49 -26.19 14.58
CA ASN A 77 21.97 -25.82 15.90
C ASN A 77 22.25 -27.05 16.78
N LEU A 78 21.37 -28.05 16.74
CA LEU A 78 21.57 -29.31 17.46
C LEU A 78 22.81 -30.08 16.99
N ARG A 79 23.19 -29.94 15.71
CA ARG A 79 24.37 -30.60 15.16
C ARG A 79 25.68 -29.89 15.54
N HIS A 80 25.64 -28.57 15.71
CA HIS A 80 26.82 -27.76 16.03
C HIS A 80 26.90 -27.40 17.52
N ASP A 81 26.09 -28.02 18.37
CA ASP A 81 25.96 -27.74 19.80
C ASP A 81 25.77 -26.26 20.15
N VAL A 82 25.08 -25.54 19.26
CA VAL A 82 24.75 -24.12 19.45
C VAL A 82 23.36 -24.02 20.05
N SER A 83 23.20 -23.23 21.12
CA SER A 83 21.89 -22.96 21.71
C SER A 83 21.63 -21.46 21.87
N TYR A 84 20.43 -21.04 21.45
CA TYR A 84 19.96 -19.67 21.58
C TYR A 84 18.63 -19.64 22.32
N SER A 85 18.42 -18.60 23.12
CA SER A 85 17.13 -18.32 23.74
C SER A 85 16.22 -17.62 22.72
N ILE A 86 15.59 -18.42 21.85
CA ILE A 86 14.71 -17.91 20.77
C ILE A 86 13.62 -16.99 21.33
N GLU A 87 13.02 -17.34 22.47
CA GLU A 87 11.96 -16.55 23.12
C GLU A 87 12.43 -15.14 23.53
N LYS A 88 13.70 -14.98 23.92
CA LYS A 88 14.28 -13.67 24.26
C LYS A 88 14.67 -12.87 23.01
N LEU A 89 14.97 -13.56 21.91
CA LEU A 89 15.40 -12.94 20.66
C LEU A 89 14.23 -12.62 19.71
N ASP A 90 13.09 -13.27 19.86
CA ASP A 90 11.89 -13.04 19.04
C ASP A 90 10.88 -12.14 19.75
N LEU A 91 11.09 -10.82 19.63
CA LEU A 91 10.14 -9.85 20.19
C LEU A 91 8.85 -9.75 19.37
N VAL A 92 8.77 -10.36 18.18
CA VAL A 92 7.53 -10.44 17.40
C VAL A 92 6.57 -11.43 18.05
N GLN A 93 7.07 -12.58 18.51
CA GLN A 93 6.29 -13.51 19.32
C GLN A 93 5.85 -12.86 20.65
N THR A 94 6.77 -12.13 21.31
CA THR A 94 6.45 -11.37 22.53
C THR A 94 5.31 -10.38 22.29
N ARG A 95 5.33 -9.65 21.16
CA ARG A 95 4.24 -8.73 20.79
C ARG A 95 2.89 -9.44 20.70
N GLN A 96 2.82 -10.63 20.11
CA GLN A 96 1.57 -11.39 20.03
C GLN A 96 1.06 -11.82 21.41
N GLN A 97 1.94 -12.30 22.28
CA GLN A 97 1.59 -12.64 23.67
C GLN A 97 1.07 -11.43 24.44
N LEU A 98 1.68 -10.25 24.24
CA LEU A 98 1.19 -9.01 24.86
C LEU A 98 -0.25 -8.69 24.41
N ILE A 99 -0.53 -8.79 23.11
CA ILE A 99 -1.82 -8.40 22.51
C ILE A 99 -2.93 -9.40 22.82
N PHE A 100 -2.67 -10.70 22.62
CA PHE A 100 -3.69 -11.75 22.66
C PHE A 100 -3.77 -12.50 23.99
N GLU A 101 -2.76 -12.37 24.86
CA GLU A 101 -2.73 -13.08 26.15
C GLU A 101 -2.67 -12.15 27.34
N LYS A 102 -1.58 -11.38 27.50
CA LYS A 102 -1.32 -10.57 28.72
C LYS A 102 -2.31 -9.42 28.86
N TYR A 103 -2.51 -8.66 27.78
CA TYR A 103 -3.39 -7.49 27.79
C TYR A 103 -4.79 -7.77 27.24
N ALA A 104 -5.05 -8.96 26.71
CA ALA A 104 -6.37 -9.37 26.27
C ALA A 104 -7.36 -9.41 27.44
N GLY A 105 -8.50 -8.74 27.28
CA GLY A 105 -9.60 -8.80 28.22
C GLY A 105 -10.20 -10.20 28.25
N LYS A 106 -10.27 -10.78 29.45
CA LYS A 106 -10.93 -12.08 29.69
C LYS A 106 -12.17 -11.85 30.53
N PHE A 107 -13.28 -12.46 30.12
CA PHE A 107 -14.48 -12.48 30.95
C PHE A 107 -14.17 -13.23 32.25
N SER A 108 -14.57 -12.65 33.39
CA SER A 108 -14.41 -13.28 34.69
C SER A 108 -15.71 -13.16 35.48
N ALA A 109 -16.35 -14.30 35.74
CA ALA A 109 -17.56 -14.38 36.56
C ALA A 109 -17.33 -13.86 38.00
N LYS A 110 -16.08 -13.89 38.48
CA LYS A 110 -15.70 -13.40 39.82
C LYS A 110 -15.80 -11.88 40.00
N LYS A 111 -15.94 -11.11 38.91
CA LYS A 111 -16.08 -9.64 38.96
C LYS A 111 -17.51 -9.15 39.28
N GLY A 112 -18.45 -10.05 39.59
CA GLY A 112 -19.86 -9.70 39.84
C GLY A 112 -20.63 -9.29 38.58
N THR A 113 -19.99 -9.27 37.42
CA THR A 113 -20.64 -8.98 36.13
C THR A 113 -21.31 -10.24 35.57
N PRO A 114 -22.64 -10.25 35.36
CA PRO A 114 -23.33 -11.41 34.83
C PRO A 114 -22.90 -11.70 33.38
N ARG A 115 -22.79 -12.99 33.03
CA ARG A 115 -22.45 -13.43 31.67
C ARG A 115 -23.62 -13.14 30.72
N LYS A 116 -23.41 -12.29 29.72
CA LYS A 116 -24.44 -11.84 28.76
C LYS A 116 -24.40 -12.54 27.40
N GLY A 117 -23.38 -13.36 27.17
CA GLY A 117 -23.17 -14.12 25.94
C GLY A 117 -21.74 -13.98 25.40
N LYS A 118 -21.50 -14.54 24.21
CA LYS A 118 -20.22 -14.46 23.50
C LYS A 118 -20.25 -13.39 22.41
N ILE A 119 -19.10 -12.77 22.17
CA ILE A 119 -18.89 -11.85 21.04
C ILE A 119 -17.70 -12.29 20.20
N GLY A 120 -17.97 -12.59 18.92
CA GLY A 120 -16.94 -12.97 17.96
C GLY A 120 -16.24 -11.74 17.40
N ILE A 121 -14.93 -11.70 17.45
CA ILE A 121 -14.09 -10.63 16.90
C ILE A 121 -13.25 -11.23 15.78
N ASN A 122 -13.31 -10.67 14.57
CA ASN A 122 -12.50 -11.17 13.46
C ASN A 122 -11.01 -10.88 13.71
N ARG A 123 -10.14 -11.90 13.67
CA ARG A 123 -8.69 -11.76 13.89
C ARG A 123 -8.00 -11.23 12.62
N SER A 124 -8.40 -10.05 12.18
CA SER A 124 -8.03 -9.49 10.88
C SER A 124 -7.42 -8.12 11.02
N PHE A 125 -6.59 -7.75 10.04
CA PHE A 125 -6.02 -6.41 9.88
C PHE A 125 -5.65 -5.72 11.21
N ILE A 126 -6.28 -4.59 11.50
CA ILE A 126 -5.92 -3.70 12.61
C ILE A 126 -6.39 -4.25 13.98
N VAL A 127 -7.26 -5.27 14.00
CA VAL A 127 -7.56 -6.01 15.24
C VAL A 127 -6.28 -6.62 15.83
N ASN A 128 -5.31 -7.01 15.00
CA ASN A 128 -3.98 -7.47 15.44
C ASN A 128 -3.12 -6.40 16.16
N THR A 129 -3.65 -5.20 16.36
CA THR A 129 -3.06 -4.11 17.15
C THR A 129 -3.97 -3.68 18.30
N TYR A 130 -5.27 -3.57 18.07
CA TYR A 130 -6.24 -3.03 19.04
C TYR A 130 -7.11 -4.09 19.73
N TYR A 131 -6.76 -5.38 19.62
CA TYR A 131 -7.46 -6.43 20.34
C TYR A 131 -7.57 -6.20 21.87
N PRO A 132 -6.55 -5.71 22.60
CA PRO A 132 -6.68 -5.38 24.02
C PRO A 132 -7.80 -4.40 24.32
N LEU A 133 -7.99 -3.37 23.47
CA LEU A 133 -9.11 -2.43 23.58
C LEU A 133 -10.45 -3.15 23.46
N TYR A 134 -10.67 -3.91 22.38
CA TYR A 134 -11.97 -4.54 22.12
C TYR A 134 -12.30 -5.64 23.12
N SER A 135 -11.36 -6.55 23.35
CA SER A 135 -11.54 -7.66 24.29
C SER A 135 -11.83 -7.16 25.71
N THR A 136 -11.12 -6.12 26.17
CA THR A 136 -11.37 -5.53 27.50
C THR A 136 -12.71 -4.82 27.56
N PHE A 137 -13.07 -4.03 26.55
CA PHE A 137 -14.35 -3.33 26.50
C PHE A 137 -15.52 -4.30 26.63
N PHE A 138 -15.53 -5.37 25.83
CA PHE A 138 -16.60 -6.36 25.86
C PHE A 138 -16.59 -7.22 27.13
N ALA A 139 -15.42 -7.60 27.63
CA ALA A 139 -15.28 -8.34 28.89
C ALA A 139 -15.84 -7.56 30.09
N GLU A 140 -15.53 -6.26 30.20
CA GLU A 140 -16.04 -5.41 31.28
C GLU A 140 -17.56 -5.22 31.21
N MET A 141 -18.16 -5.31 30.03
CA MET A 141 -19.62 -5.26 29.86
C MET A 141 -20.35 -6.60 30.13
N GLY A 142 -19.61 -7.68 30.39
CA GLY A 142 -20.13 -9.01 30.69
C GLY A 142 -20.23 -9.96 29.49
N PHE A 143 -19.63 -9.61 28.35
CA PHE A 143 -19.53 -10.48 27.18
C PHE A 143 -18.19 -11.23 27.17
N GLU A 144 -18.20 -12.47 26.70
CA GLU A 144 -16.98 -13.25 26.52
C GLU A 144 -16.42 -13.00 25.11
N PRO A 145 -15.27 -12.32 24.97
CA PRO A 145 -14.63 -12.11 23.68
C PRO A 145 -14.07 -13.44 23.16
N MET A 146 -14.29 -13.72 21.88
CA MET A 146 -13.76 -14.90 21.22
C MET A 146 -13.23 -14.55 19.83
N ILE A 147 -12.12 -15.20 19.47
CA ILE A 147 -11.50 -15.15 18.15
C ILE A 147 -11.41 -16.58 17.62
N ALA A 148 -11.33 -16.76 16.30
CA ALA A 148 -11.03 -18.05 15.72
C ALA A 148 -9.52 -18.34 15.83
N ASP A 149 -9.15 -19.56 16.23
CA ASP A 149 -7.75 -19.96 16.41
C ASP A 149 -7.01 -20.07 15.07
N HIS A 150 -7.71 -20.55 14.03
CA HIS A 150 -7.15 -20.79 12.70
C HIS A 150 -8.08 -20.28 11.59
N PRO A 151 -7.51 -19.74 10.50
CA PRO A 151 -8.28 -19.39 9.32
C PRO A 151 -8.74 -20.65 8.57
N SER A 152 -9.95 -20.61 8.00
CA SER A 152 -10.51 -21.68 7.17
C SER A 152 -10.15 -21.49 5.70
N GLN A 153 -9.59 -22.53 5.05
CA GLN A 153 -9.33 -22.53 3.61
C GLN A 153 -10.64 -22.38 2.80
N GLU A 154 -11.72 -23.06 3.20
CA GLU A 154 -13.07 -22.90 2.60
C GLU A 154 -13.54 -21.44 2.62
N GLY A 155 -13.19 -20.69 3.67
CA GLY A 155 -13.49 -19.26 3.76
C GLY A 155 -12.64 -18.41 2.82
N ILE A 156 -11.34 -18.72 2.72
CA ILE A 156 -10.40 -18.05 1.81
C ILE A 156 -10.86 -18.21 0.35
N ASP A 157 -11.30 -19.40 -0.04
CA ASP A 157 -11.67 -19.73 -1.41
C ASP A 157 -12.95 -19.00 -1.88
N GLN A 158 -13.79 -18.53 -0.94
CA GLN A 158 -15.02 -17.77 -1.24
C GLN A 158 -14.81 -16.29 -1.54
N ARG A 159 -13.58 -15.76 -1.48
CA ARG A 159 -13.29 -14.31 -1.61
C ARG A 159 -13.73 -13.66 -2.93
N ASN A 160 -13.90 -14.43 -4.00
CA ASN A 160 -14.37 -14.00 -5.34
C ASN A 160 -13.64 -12.79 -5.97
N ALA A 161 -12.51 -12.37 -5.41
CA ALA A 161 -11.69 -11.26 -5.88
C ALA A 161 -10.23 -11.43 -5.44
N ALA A 162 -9.31 -10.76 -6.14
CA ALA A 162 -7.90 -10.75 -5.79
C ALA A 162 -7.63 -9.82 -4.60
N PHE A 163 -7.38 -10.40 -3.43
CA PHE A 163 -6.97 -9.69 -2.22
C PHE A 163 -5.48 -9.87 -1.94
N CYS A 164 -4.92 -9.02 -1.08
CA CYS A 164 -3.63 -9.31 -0.46
C CYS A 164 -3.80 -10.46 0.57
N TYR A 165 -2.73 -11.18 0.87
CA TYR A 165 -2.79 -12.35 1.76
C TYR A 165 -3.50 -12.10 3.12
N PRO A 166 -3.33 -10.94 3.80
CA PRO A 166 -4.09 -10.61 5.01
C PRO A 166 -5.60 -10.48 4.79
N GLY A 167 -6.03 -10.07 3.59
CA GLY A 167 -7.44 -10.08 3.20
C GLY A 167 -7.96 -11.50 2.98
N GLU A 168 -7.15 -12.41 2.45
CA GLU A 168 -7.47 -13.84 2.40
C GLU A 168 -7.66 -14.39 3.84
N LEU A 169 -6.68 -14.15 4.72
CA LEU A 169 -6.77 -14.54 6.13
C LEU A 169 -8.01 -13.96 6.82
N ALA A 170 -8.39 -12.71 6.53
CA ALA A 170 -9.61 -12.09 7.07
C ALA A 170 -10.88 -12.86 6.67
N HIS A 171 -10.97 -13.36 5.44
CA HIS A 171 -12.07 -14.24 4.99
C HIS A 171 -12.03 -15.58 5.74
N GLY A 172 -10.86 -16.19 5.86
CA GLY A 172 -10.69 -17.47 6.54
C GLY A 172 -11.08 -17.41 8.01
N PHE A 173 -10.63 -16.40 8.76
CA PHE A 173 -10.98 -16.21 10.16
C PHE A 173 -12.47 -15.90 10.34
N PHE A 174 -13.03 -15.06 9.47
CA PHE A 174 -14.45 -14.72 9.56
C PHE A 174 -15.33 -15.94 9.29
N HIS A 175 -15.01 -16.72 8.27
CA HIS A 175 -15.70 -17.98 8.00
C HIS A 175 -15.61 -18.96 9.17
N SER A 176 -14.43 -19.10 9.80
CA SER A 176 -14.26 -19.91 11.02
C SER A 176 -15.19 -19.45 12.15
N LEU A 177 -15.36 -18.14 12.35
CA LEU A 177 -16.30 -17.58 13.34
C LEU A 177 -17.76 -17.90 13.01
N LEU A 178 -18.15 -17.86 11.73
CA LEU A 178 -19.53 -18.16 11.29
C LEU A 178 -19.89 -19.64 11.46
N LYS A 179 -18.91 -20.55 11.34
CA LYS A 179 -19.11 -22.01 11.42
C LYS A 179 -18.96 -22.58 12.82
N MET A 180 -18.72 -21.77 13.84
CA MET A 180 -18.60 -22.25 15.21
C MET A 180 -19.89 -22.95 15.65
N LYS A 181 -19.73 -24.11 16.32
CA LYS A 181 -20.87 -24.92 16.81
C LYS A 181 -21.88 -24.08 17.62
N ASN A 182 -21.35 -23.19 18.46
CA ASN A 182 -22.12 -22.23 19.24
C ASN A 182 -21.86 -20.82 18.70
N PRO A 183 -22.74 -20.28 17.83
CA PRO A 183 -22.52 -18.97 17.22
C PRO A 183 -22.54 -17.88 18.30
N PRO A 184 -21.71 -16.84 18.16
CA PRO A 184 -21.71 -15.73 19.11
C PRO A 184 -23.01 -14.93 19.00
N LYS A 185 -23.42 -14.32 20.12
CA LYS A 185 -24.59 -13.44 20.16
C LYS A 185 -24.36 -12.17 19.33
N PHE A 186 -23.12 -11.70 19.30
CA PHE A 186 -22.69 -10.55 18.52
C PHE A 186 -21.44 -10.89 17.70
N LEU A 187 -21.36 -10.36 16.49
CA LEU A 187 -20.14 -10.34 15.68
C LEU A 187 -19.64 -8.90 15.59
N PHE A 188 -18.38 -8.68 15.91
CA PHE A 188 -17.74 -7.37 15.88
C PHE A 188 -16.83 -7.26 14.67
N LEU A 189 -17.22 -6.40 13.72
CA LEU A 189 -16.50 -6.09 12.48
C LEU A 189 -16.27 -4.57 12.39
N PRO A 190 -15.27 -4.03 13.10
CA PRO A 190 -15.00 -2.60 13.12
C PRO A 190 -14.59 -2.08 11.74
N HIS A 191 -15.20 -0.98 11.31
CA HIS A 191 -14.86 -0.28 10.08
C HIS A 191 -13.79 0.78 10.38
N PHE A 192 -12.53 0.50 10.08
CA PHE A 192 -11.45 1.46 10.29
C PHE A 192 -11.32 2.43 9.12
N LYS A 193 -11.40 3.73 9.40
CA LYS A 193 -11.03 4.79 8.45
C LYS A 193 -9.56 5.17 8.58
N SER A 194 -9.10 5.34 9.82
CA SER A 194 -7.76 5.85 10.14
C SER A 194 -7.19 5.22 11.42
N ILE A 195 -5.89 5.43 11.65
CA ILE A 195 -5.19 5.14 12.91
C ILE A 195 -4.64 6.44 13.51
N PRO A 196 -4.21 6.47 14.79
CA PRO A 196 -3.61 7.65 15.39
C PRO A 196 -2.48 8.24 14.56
N ALA A 197 -2.59 9.54 14.27
CA ALA A 197 -1.59 10.28 13.50
C ALA A 197 -0.25 10.32 14.25
N GLN A 198 0.86 10.22 13.51
CA GLN A 198 2.18 10.03 14.12
C GLN A 198 2.90 11.32 14.55
N ASN A 199 2.33 12.50 14.29
CA ASN A 199 3.05 13.77 14.44
C ASN A 199 2.37 14.81 15.35
N GLY A 200 1.31 14.48 16.08
CA GLY A 200 0.57 15.47 16.90
C GLY A 200 -0.08 16.63 16.12
N ASP A 201 0.23 16.76 14.83
CA ASP A 201 -0.43 17.65 13.89
C ASP A 201 -1.77 17.03 13.49
N SER A 202 -2.85 17.59 14.02
CA SER A 202 -4.23 17.20 13.70
C SER A 202 -4.56 17.34 12.21
N ARG A 203 -3.74 18.07 11.43
CA ARG A 203 -3.87 18.19 9.97
C ARG A 203 -3.22 17.03 9.21
N SER A 204 -2.48 16.14 9.88
CA SER A 204 -1.83 15.01 9.23
C SER A 204 -2.81 13.86 9.03
N HIS A 205 -3.21 13.61 7.78
CA HIS A 205 -4.00 12.44 7.41
C HIS A 205 -3.31 11.12 7.79
N SER A 206 -4.06 10.15 8.31
CA SER A 206 -3.53 8.88 8.82
C SER A 206 -4.45 7.70 8.45
N GLN A 207 -4.86 7.67 7.19
CA GLN A 207 -5.83 6.71 6.65
C GLN A 207 -5.24 5.28 6.59
N VAL A 208 -6.11 4.27 6.71
CA VAL A 208 -5.78 2.89 6.36
C VAL A 208 -6.03 2.63 4.87
N CYS A 209 -5.59 1.49 4.34
CA CYS A 209 -5.77 1.19 2.91
C CYS A 209 -7.23 0.78 2.60
N PRO A 210 -7.65 0.85 1.32
CA PRO A 210 -9.04 0.55 0.94
C PRO A 210 -9.52 -0.86 1.32
N PHE A 211 -8.63 -1.86 1.36
CA PHE A 211 -9.00 -3.21 1.82
C PHE A 211 -9.25 -3.29 3.32
N VAL A 212 -8.61 -2.44 4.13
CA VAL A 212 -8.90 -2.36 5.57
C VAL A 212 -10.19 -1.58 5.80
N GLN A 213 -10.40 -0.46 5.08
CA GLN A 213 -11.64 0.31 5.18
C GLN A 213 -12.84 -0.52 4.71
N GLY A 214 -12.67 -1.26 3.61
CA GLY A 214 -13.71 -2.07 2.99
C GLY A 214 -14.07 -3.36 3.72
N GLU A 215 -13.30 -3.76 4.75
CA GLU A 215 -13.38 -5.10 5.37
C GLU A 215 -14.80 -5.50 5.73
N THR A 216 -15.48 -4.64 6.46
CA THR A 216 -16.83 -4.93 6.93
C THR A 216 -17.82 -5.15 5.78
N PHE A 217 -17.63 -4.48 4.65
CA PHE A 217 -18.56 -4.52 3.52
C PHE A 217 -18.34 -5.77 2.67
N TYR A 218 -17.09 -6.06 2.25
CA TYR A 218 -16.85 -7.23 1.41
C TYR A 218 -17.02 -8.54 2.18
N LEU A 219 -16.70 -8.62 3.48
CA LEU A 219 -16.97 -9.83 4.26
C LEU A 219 -18.48 -10.10 4.38
N GLN A 220 -19.28 -9.05 4.56
CA GLN A 220 -20.74 -9.20 4.61
C GLN A 220 -21.34 -9.57 3.25
N ALA A 221 -20.79 -9.04 2.15
CA ALA A 221 -21.20 -9.41 0.81
C ALA A 221 -20.83 -10.87 0.50
N THR A 222 -19.59 -11.27 0.76
CA THR A 222 -19.08 -12.63 0.50
C THR A 222 -19.85 -13.69 1.27
N PHE A 223 -20.16 -13.44 2.55
CA PHE A 223 -20.80 -14.42 3.43
C PHE A 223 -22.28 -14.09 3.71
N SER A 224 -22.96 -13.39 2.80
CA SER A 224 -24.34 -12.93 2.95
C SER A 224 -25.30 -14.05 3.39
N HIS A 225 -25.29 -15.19 2.69
CA HIS A 225 -26.13 -16.35 3.03
C HIS A 225 -25.79 -16.99 4.38
N ALA A 226 -24.50 -17.09 4.74
CA ALA A 226 -24.09 -17.62 6.04
C ALA A 226 -24.50 -16.68 7.18
N LEU A 227 -24.39 -15.37 6.95
CA LEU A 227 -24.84 -14.32 7.87
C LEU A 227 -26.34 -14.35 8.09
N GLU A 228 -27.14 -14.51 7.04
CA GLU A 228 -28.59 -14.65 7.15
C GLU A 228 -28.99 -15.83 8.06
N LYS A 229 -28.32 -16.98 7.92
CA LYS A 229 -28.60 -18.17 8.74
C LYS A 229 -28.34 -17.92 10.23
N ILE A 230 -27.25 -17.25 10.58
CA ILE A 230 -26.94 -16.96 12.00
C ILE A 230 -27.74 -15.77 12.54
N LYS A 231 -28.10 -14.79 11.69
CA LYS A 231 -29.03 -13.70 12.05
C LYS A 231 -30.40 -14.26 12.44
N LYS A 232 -30.91 -15.28 11.73
CA LYS A 232 -32.14 -16.01 12.09
C LYS A 232 -32.03 -16.72 13.45
N LYS A 233 -30.81 -17.06 13.90
CA LYS A 233 -30.54 -17.63 15.24
C LYS A 233 -30.32 -16.57 16.33
N GLY A 234 -30.46 -15.29 16.00
CA GLY A 234 -30.34 -14.16 16.96
C GLY A 234 -28.98 -13.48 16.99
N THR A 235 -28.01 -13.84 16.14
CA THR A 235 -26.71 -13.15 16.06
C THR A 235 -26.86 -11.78 15.40
N LYS A 236 -26.29 -10.73 16.01
CA LYS A 236 -26.23 -9.37 15.43
C LYS A 236 -24.80 -9.00 15.01
N VAL A 237 -24.66 -8.33 13.87
CA VAL A 237 -23.36 -7.82 13.38
C VAL A 237 -23.23 -6.35 13.79
N LEU A 238 -22.09 -5.99 14.37
CA LEU A 238 -21.76 -4.67 14.88
C LEU A 238 -20.60 -4.09 14.07
N THR A 239 -20.81 -2.93 13.46
CA THR A 239 -19.88 -2.33 12.50
C THR A 239 -19.55 -0.87 12.79
N PRO A 240 -18.97 -0.55 13.97
CA PRO A 240 -18.64 0.84 14.29
C PRO A 240 -17.61 1.42 13.32
N LEU A 241 -17.84 2.65 12.88
CA LEU A 241 -16.85 3.45 12.15
C LEU A 241 -15.83 4.02 13.14
N LEU A 242 -14.56 3.62 12.99
CA LEU A 242 -13.44 4.06 13.79
C LEU A 242 -12.56 5.00 12.98
N ASP A 243 -12.69 6.31 13.25
CA ASP A 243 -11.77 7.35 12.81
C ASP A 243 -10.87 7.74 13.99
N LEU A 244 -9.68 7.15 14.04
CA LEU A 244 -8.74 7.28 15.16
C LEU A 244 -7.65 8.32 14.90
N GLN A 245 -7.81 9.17 13.88
CA GLN A 245 -6.79 10.13 13.45
C GLN A 245 -6.32 11.02 14.62
N GLU A 246 -7.25 11.50 15.44
CA GLU A 246 -6.99 12.36 16.59
C GLU A 246 -6.69 11.61 17.90
N GLY A 247 -6.52 10.28 17.86
CA GLY A 247 -6.21 9.46 19.03
C GLY A 247 -7.12 8.26 19.22
N LEU A 248 -6.74 7.39 20.16
CA LEU A 248 -7.49 6.17 20.49
C LEU A 248 -8.79 6.50 21.25
N GLU A 249 -8.82 7.64 21.92
CA GLU A 249 -9.95 8.20 22.65
C GLU A 249 -11.17 8.39 21.73
N LYS A 250 -10.95 8.66 20.43
CA LYS A 250 -12.03 8.82 19.45
C LYS A 250 -12.80 7.55 19.15
N ALA A 251 -12.30 6.40 19.61
CA ALA A 251 -13.10 5.18 19.63
C ALA A 251 -14.26 5.24 20.64
N GLU A 252 -14.28 6.16 21.61
CA GLU A 252 -15.30 6.19 22.68
C GLU A 252 -16.72 6.26 22.11
N LYS A 253 -17.03 7.31 21.34
CA LYS A 253 -18.36 7.54 20.78
C LYS A 253 -18.89 6.32 19.99
N PRO A 254 -18.20 5.80 18.95
CA PRO A 254 -18.70 4.67 18.18
C PRO A 254 -18.79 3.36 19.00
N MET A 255 -17.91 3.17 20.00
CA MET A 255 -17.98 2.00 20.88
C MET A 255 -19.14 2.09 21.88
N LEU A 256 -19.46 3.27 22.40
CA LEU A 256 -20.62 3.50 23.26
C LEU A 256 -21.94 3.32 22.49
N GLU A 257 -22.01 3.81 21.25
CA GLU A 257 -23.15 3.56 20.34
C GLU A 257 -23.33 2.06 20.07
N THR A 258 -22.22 1.35 19.84
CA THR A 258 -22.22 -0.12 19.71
C THR A 258 -22.74 -0.80 20.97
N ALA A 259 -22.29 -0.39 22.16
CA ALA A 259 -22.76 -0.94 23.42
C ALA A 259 -24.26 -0.69 23.67
N PHE A 260 -24.77 0.46 23.23
CA PHE A 260 -26.20 0.77 23.30
C PHE A 260 -27.03 -0.21 22.45
N GLN A 261 -26.57 -0.52 21.22
CA GLN A 261 -27.21 -1.55 20.37
C GLN A 261 -27.20 -2.95 21.00
N MET A 262 -26.27 -3.21 21.92
CA MET A 262 -26.17 -4.45 22.69
C MET A 262 -27.05 -4.45 23.95
N GLY A 263 -27.75 -3.36 24.26
CA GLY A 263 -28.58 -3.21 25.46
C GLY A 263 -27.80 -2.86 26.73
N VAL A 264 -26.61 -2.26 26.61
CA VAL A 264 -25.81 -1.80 27.74
C VAL A 264 -26.05 -0.31 27.98
N ASN A 265 -26.25 0.09 29.24
CA ASN A 265 -26.45 1.51 29.58
C ASN A 265 -25.16 2.33 29.37
N ARG A 266 -25.34 3.63 29.09
CA ARG A 266 -24.25 4.54 28.72
C ARG A 266 -23.16 4.68 29.80
N LYS A 267 -23.54 4.69 31.08
CA LYS A 267 -22.60 4.82 32.20
C LYS A 267 -21.68 3.61 32.31
N ALA A 268 -22.25 2.41 32.24
CA ALA A 268 -21.50 1.16 32.26
C ALA A 268 -20.59 1.03 31.02
N ALA A 269 -21.10 1.40 29.83
CA ALA A 269 -20.31 1.40 28.61
C ALA A 269 -19.13 2.37 28.70
N LYS A 270 -19.32 3.59 29.22
CA LYS A 270 -18.24 4.56 29.41
C LYS A 270 -17.15 4.04 30.36
N MET A 271 -17.53 3.52 31.52
CA MET A 271 -16.57 2.94 32.47
C MET A 271 -15.80 1.74 31.88
N ALA A 272 -16.47 0.90 31.08
CA ALA A 272 -15.83 -0.20 30.37
C ALA A 272 -14.83 0.32 29.33
N PHE A 273 -15.17 1.39 28.61
CA PHE A 273 -14.29 2.02 27.61
C PHE A 273 -13.05 2.63 28.25
N GLU A 274 -13.18 3.38 29.35
CA GLU A 274 -12.05 3.99 30.06
C GLU A 274 -11.03 2.93 30.51
N LYS A 275 -11.51 1.81 31.06
CA LYS A 275 -10.64 0.67 31.42
C LYS A 275 -9.98 0.04 30.20
N ALA A 276 -10.74 -0.14 29.12
CA ALA A 276 -10.24 -0.73 27.88
C ALA A 276 -9.16 0.14 27.21
N LEU A 277 -9.37 1.46 27.18
CA LEU A 277 -8.40 2.43 26.69
C LEU A 277 -7.11 2.39 27.53
N LEU A 278 -7.23 2.40 28.86
CA LEU A 278 -6.09 2.27 29.76
C LEU A 278 -5.31 0.98 29.50
N GLN A 279 -6.01 -0.14 29.30
CA GLN A 279 -5.40 -1.44 29.01
C GLN A 279 -4.63 -1.42 27.69
N GLN A 280 -5.21 -0.85 26.63
CA GLN A 280 -4.54 -0.67 25.34
C GLN A 280 -3.29 0.21 25.45
N THR A 281 -3.39 1.33 26.17
CA THR A 281 -2.26 2.26 26.38
C THR A 281 -1.12 1.59 27.16
N LYS A 282 -1.43 0.81 28.20
CA LYS A 282 -0.43 0.02 28.94
C LYS A 282 0.25 -1.02 28.04
N CYS A 283 -0.49 -1.69 27.17
CA CYS A 283 0.04 -2.65 26.21
C CYS A 283 1.09 -1.99 25.30
N LEU A 284 0.74 -0.85 24.68
CA LEU A 284 1.66 -0.08 23.82
C LEU A 284 2.88 0.44 24.60
N ALA A 285 2.68 0.94 25.81
CA ALA A 285 3.77 1.42 26.66
C ALA A 285 4.74 0.28 27.04
N GLU A 286 4.25 -0.92 27.32
CA GLU A 286 5.09 -2.07 27.61
C GLU A 286 5.91 -2.51 26.39
N MET A 287 5.33 -2.53 25.19
CA MET A 287 6.07 -2.80 23.94
C MET A 287 7.24 -1.83 23.79
N ARG A 288 7.02 -0.53 23.99
CA ARG A 288 8.09 0.48 23.95
C ARG A 288 9.15 0.26 25.03
N LYS A 289 8.73 -0.11 26.25
CA LYS A 289 9.65 -0.38 27.37
C LYS A 289 10.56 -1.57 27.06
N LEU A 290 9.99 -2.67 26.53
CA LEU A 290 10.74 -3.86 26.15
C LEU A 290 11.70 -3.56 24.98
N GLY A 291 11.25 -2.79 23.98
CA GLY A 291 12.11 -2.35 22.88
C GLY A 291 13.31 -1.53 23.34
N LYS A 292 13.10 -0.55 24.24
CA LYS A 292 14.20 0.23 24.83
C LYS A 292 15.18 -0.64 25.61
N LYS A 293 14.67 -1.59 26.40
CA LYS A 293 15.49 -2.54 27.14
C LYS A 293 16.34 -3.41 26.20
N ALA A 294 15.73 -3.98 25.17
CA ALA A 294 16.42 -4.83 24.20
C ALA A 294 17.47 -4.05 23.39
N LEU A 295 17.20 -2.78 23.06
CA LEU A 295 18.17 -1.92 22.40
C LEU A 295 19.37 -1.59 23.31
N ALA A 296 19.13 -1.27 24.57
CA ALA A 296 20.20 -1.01 25.53
C ALA A 296 21.07 -2.26 25.75
N GLU A 297 20.47 -3.45 25.83
CA GLU A 297 21.21 -4.72 25.89
C GLU A 297 22.03 -4.98 24.62
N LEU A 298 21.50 -4.64 23.44
CA LEU A 298 22.21 -4.76 22.16
C LEU A 298 23.44 -3.83 22.10
N GLU A 299 23.32 -2.61 22.60
CA GLU A 299 24.38 -1.59 22.59
C GLU A 299 25.58 -1.93 23.50
N THR A 300 25.41 -2.85 24.46
CA THR A 300 26.53 -3.32 25.31
C THR A 300 27.61 -4.10 24.56
N ASP A 301 27.31 -4.60 23.36
CA ASP A 301 28.20 -5.45 22.57
C ASP A 301 28.23 -4.96 21.11
N PRO A 302 29.25 -4.19 20.72
CA PRO A 302 29.37 -3.61 19.38
C PRO A 302 29.40 -4.63 18.24
N GLU A 303 29.74 -5.90 18.52
CA GLU A 303 29.79 -6.98 17.53
C GLU A 303 28.41 -7.57 17.26
N LYS A 304 27.44 -7.37 18.15
CA LYS A 304 26.05 -7.81 17.89
C LYS A 304 25.31 -6.89 16.95
N MET A 305 24.31 -7.46 16.29
CA MET A 305 23.35 -6.74 15.47
C MET A 305 21.93 -7.25 15.75
N ALA A 306 20.95 -6.43 15.41
CA ALA A 306 19.55 -6.80 15.44
C ALA A 306 18.87 -6.50 14.10
N VAL A 307 17.85 -7.31 13.81
CA VAL A 307 16.98 -7.14 12.65
C VAL A 307 15.65 -6.56 13.13
N VAL A 308 15.26 -5.46 12.51
CA VAL A 308 13.97 -4.82 12.72
C VAL A 308 13.03 -5.30 11.62
N ILE A 309 11.91 -5.90 12.01
CA ILE A 309 10.85 -6.31 11.10
C ILE A 309 9.98 -5.11 10.75
N PHE A 310 10.03 -4.74 9.48
CA PHE A 310 9.14 -3.77 8.86
C PHE A 310 7.96 -4.48 8.21
N GLY A 311 6.78 -3.91 8.34
CA GLY A 311 5.57 -4.47 7.78
C GLY A 311 4.36 -3.93 8.51
N ARG A 312 3.18 -4.32 8.04
CA ARG A 312 1.92 -4.00 8.70
C ARG A 312 1.70 -4.97 9.87
N PRO A 313 0.98 -4.57 10.93
CA PRO A 313 0.74 -5.43 12.09
C PRO A 313 0.13 -6.78 11.76
N TYR A 314 -0.79 -6.81 10.81
CA TYR A 314 -1.45 -8.01 10.27
C TYR A 314 -0.66 -8.75 9.19
N ASN A 315 0.60 -8.38 9.00
CA ASN A 315 1.48 -9.03 8.05
C ASN A 315 2.79 -9.45 8.72
N GLY A 316 3.63 -8.48 9.07
CA GLY A 316 4.95 -8.76 9.62
C GLY A 316 4.94 -9.32 11.02
N PHE A 317 3.83 -9.18 11.76
CA PHE A 317 3.76 -9.47 13.20
C PHE A 317 2.71 -10.53 13.59
N VAL A 318 2.18 -11.29 12.62
CA VAL A 318 1.23 -12.39 12.85
C VAL A 318 1.74 -13.68 12.20
N ASP A 319 1.67 -14.79 12.95
CA ASP A 319 2.29 -16.07 12.57
C ASP A 319 1.72 -16.67 11.28
N GLU A 320 0.44 -16.40 11.02
CA GLU A 320 -0.27 -16.86 9.82
C GLU A 320 0.24 -16.17 8.55
N ALA A 321 0.83 -14.98 8.68
CA ALA A 321 1.26 -14.16 7.53
C ALA A 321 2.78 -14.13 7.33
N HIS A 322 3.58 -14.03 8.40
CA HIS A 322 5.03 -13.80 8.27
C HIS A 322 5.87 -15.05 7.97
N MET A 323 5.25 -16.22 7.82
CA MET A 323 5.92 -17.47 7.44
C MET A 323 7.12 -17.85 8.33
N GLY A 324 7.08 -17.52 9.62
CA GLY A 324 8.12 -17.85 10.59
C GLY A 324 9.42 -17.04 10.44
N ILE A 325 9.43 -15.97 9.63
CA ILE A 325 10.63 -15.14 9.37
C ILE A 325 11.31 -14.64 10.66
N PRO A 326 10.59 -14.07 11.66
CA PRO A 326 11.21 -13.64 12.91
C PRO A 326 11.97 -14.77 13.62
N ARG A 327 11.37 -15.96 13.68
CA ARG A 327 11.97 -17.15 14.27
C ARG A 327 13.21 -17.62 13.53
N LYS A 328 13.25 -17.48 12.20
CA LYS A 328 14.42 -17.83 11.37
C LYS A 328 15.64 -16.99 11.76
N PHE A 329 15.45 -15.69 12.04
CA PHE A 329 16.51 -14.83 12.60
C PHE A 329 16.88 -15.20 14.04
N ALA A 330 15.89 -15.36 14.92
CA ALA A 330 16.12 -15.67 16.33
C ALA A 330 16.84 -17.02 16.51
N SER A 331 16.55 -18.01 15.68
CA SER A 331 17.24 -19.32 15.68
C SER A 331 18.71 -19.24 15.25
N ARG A 332 19.15 -18.11 14.67
CA ARG A 332 20.54 -17.81 14.29
C ARG A 332 21.22 -16.86 15.28
N GLY A 333 20.64 -16.66 16.47
CA GLY A 333 21.20 -15.77 17.49
C GLY A 333 20.98 -14.28 17.23
N ILE A 334 20.17 -13.93 16.22
CA ILE A 334 19.91 -12.53 15.86
C ILE A 334 18.65 -12.03 16.57
N LEU A 335 18.79 -10.95 17.34
CA LEU A 335 17.66 -10.26 17.96
C LEU A 335 16.74 -9.71 16.86
N CYS A 336 15.46 -10.06 16.95
CA CYS A 336 14.43 -9.69 15.99
C CYS A 336 13.36 -8.83 16.67
N MET A 337 13.22 -7.58 16.23
CA MET A 337 12.30 -6.61 16.86
C MET A 337 11.23 -6.15 15.87
N PRO A 338 9.93 -6.14 16.24
CA PRO A 338 8.93 -5.46 15.43
C PRO A 338 9.14 -3.94 15.51
N LEU A 339 8.79 -3.22 14.43
CA LEU A 339 9.01 -1.77 14.38
C LEU A 339 8.29 -1.01 15.51
N ASP A 340 7.18 -1.53 16.05
CA ASP A 340 6.37 -0.88 17.08
C ASP A 340 6.98 -0.98 18.48
N PHE A 341 8.12 -1.64 18.63
CA PHE A 341 8.94 -1.60 19.84
C PHE A 341 9.91 -0.40 19.85
N LEU A 342 10.14 0.24 18.70
CA LEU A 342 11.14 1.31 18.54
C LEU A 342 10.60 2.72 18.83
N SER A 343 11.32 3.54 19.58
CA SER A 343 10.97 4.96 19.80
C SER A 343 11.37 5.84 18.60
N TYR A 344 10.47 5.97 17.63
CA TYR A 344 10.66 6.76 16.41
C TYR A 344 9.88 8.08 16.40
N ASP A 345 9.34 8.52 17.54
CA ASP A 345 8.41 9.66 17.65
C ASP A 345 9.02 10.97 17.12
N ASN A 346 10.33 11.15 17.32
CA ASN A 346 11.10 12.32 16.87
C ASN A 346 11.50 12.29 15.39
N GLU A 347 11.27 11.18 14.67
CA GLU A 347 11.60 11.09 13.25
C GLU A 347 10.54 11.77 12.39
N LYS A 348 10.97 12.42 11.30
CA LYS A 348 10.04 13.03 10.34
C LYS A 348 9.48 11.95 9.41
N THR A 349 8.23 12.08 8.99
CA THR A 349 7.66 11.28 7.88
C THR A 349 8.04 11.87 6.52
N LYS A 350 7.72 11.15 5.43
CA LYS A 350 7.81 11.70 4.06
C LYS A 350 6.64 12.67 3.82
N ARG A 351 6.88 13.75 3.06
CA ARG A 351 5.84 14.72 2.68
C ARG A 351 4.64 14.00 2.06
N HIS A 352 3.44 14.44 2.45
CA HIS A 352 2.17 13.94 1.91
C HIS A 352 1.98 12.42 2.06
N MET A 353 2.60 11.79 3.08
CA MET A 353 2.32 10.40 3.43
C MET A 353 1.05 10.33 4.29
N TYR A 354 -0.11 10.18 3.66
CA TYR A 354 -1.42 10.13 4.32
C TYR A 354 -1.78 8.76 4.89
N TRP A 355 -1.04 7.69 4.54
CA TRP A 355 -1.25 6.39 5.17
C TRP A 355 -0.56 6.33 6.53
N GLY A 356 -1.32 6.12 7.60
CA GLY A 356 -0.78 6.10 8.97
C GLY A 356 0.33 5.05 9.15
N MET A 357 0.10 3.82 8.65
CA MET A 357 1.12 2.77 8.66
C MET A 357 2.34 3.12 7.80
N GLY A 358 2.15 3.87 6.71
CA GLY A 358 3.27 4.38 5.91
C GLY A 358 4.13 5.38 6.69
N GLN A 359 3.51 6.27 7.47
CA GLN A 359 4.23 7.19 8.34
C GLN A 359 5.09 6.45 9.37
N VAL A 360 4.47 5.49 10.07
CA VAL A 360 5.14 4.64 11.07
C VAL A 360 6.36 3.94 10.47
N ILE A 361 6.19 3.27 9.33
CA ILE A 361 7.26 2.53 8.64
C ILE A 361 8.41 3.46 8.26
N LEU A 362 8.13 4.63 7.69
CA LEU A 362 9.17 5.56 7.24
C LEU A 362 9.86 6.29 8.40
N LYS A 363 9.19 6.50 9.53
CA LYS A 363 9.81 7.02 10.76
C LYS A 363 10.77 5.98 11.34
N ALA A 364 10.31 4.75 11.52
CA ALA A 364 11.15 3.64 11.98
C ALA A 364 12.35 3.39 11.05
N ALA A 365 12.18 3.51 9.73
CA ALA A 365 13.25 3.33 8.76
C ALA A 365 14.38 4.34 8.94
N ARG A 366 14.06 5.59 9.27
CA ARG A 366 15.06 6.64 9.54
C ARG A 366 15.84 6.36 10.81
N LEU A 367 15.15 5.92 11.87
CA LEU A 367 15.80 5.50 13.12
C LEU A 367 16.77 4.33 12.86
N VAL A 368 16.29 3.28 12.18
CA VAL A 368 17.10 2.11 11.83
C VAL A 368 18.26 2.48 10.92
N LYS A 369 18.08 3.39 9.96
CA LYS A 369 19.17 3.88 9.12
C LYS A 369 20.30 4.51 9.93
N LYS A 370 19.97 5.31 10.96
CA LYS A 370 20.95 6.01 11.82
C LYS A 370 21.69 5.06 12.76
N HIS A 371 21.04 4.03 13.29
CA HIS A 371 21.62 3.17 14.32
C HIS A 371 22.60 2.13 13.74
N PRO A 372 23.88 2.06 14.15
CA PRO A 372 24.89 1.21 13.51
C PRO A 372 24.58 -0.30 13.54
N GLN A 373 23.97 -0.79 14.62
CA GLN A 373 23.68 -2.22 14.83
C GLN A 373 22.29 -2.69 14.34
N LEU A 374 21.43 -1.80 13.83
CA LEU A 374 20.08 -2.17 13.39
C LEU A 374 20.00 -2.30 11.87
N PHE A 375 19.42 -3.39 11.38
CA PHE A 375 19.17 -3.62 9.95
C PHE A 375 17.69 -3.96 9.72
N GLY A 376 17.16 -3.64 8.54
CA GLY A 376 15.72 -3.77 8.28
C GLY A 376 15.39 -4.98 7.41
N THR A 377 14.41 -5.78 7.84
CA THR A 377 13.74 -6.80 7.01
C THR A 377 12.28 -6.40 6.82
N TYR A 378 11.90 -6.07 5.60
CA TYR A 378 10.55 -5.66 5.23
C TYR A 378 9.75 -6.86 4.73
N ILE A 379 8.65 -7.18 5.42
CA ILE A 379 7.68 -8.21 5.04
C ILE A 379 6.47 -7.52 4.41
N THR A 380 6.24 -7.79 3.13
CA THR A 380 5.08 -7.30 2.35
C THR A 380 4.39 -8.47 1.65
N ASN A 381 3.27 -8.20 0.99
CA ASN A 381 2.52 -9.21 0.25
C ASN A 381 2.22 -8.76 -1.17
N PHE A 382 1.97 -9.73 -2.04
CA PHE A 382 1.35 -9.47 -3.33
C PHE A 382 0.03 -8.71 -3.14
N SER A 383 -0.29 -7.85 -4.12
CA SER A 383 -1.46 -6.97 -4.09
C SER A 383 -1.50 -5.96 -2.93
N CYS A 384 -0.41 -5.75 -2.20
CA CYS A 384 -0.34 -4.70 -1.18
C CYS A 384 -0.23 -3.31 -1.84
N GLY A 385 -1.35 -2.61 -1.93
CA GLY A 385 -1.42 -1.36 -2.67
C GLY A 385 -0.50 -0.23 -2.18
N PRO A 386 -0.54 0.17 -0.90
CA PRO A 386 0.36 1.22 -0.42
C PRO A 386 1.85 0.87 -0.55
N ASP A 387 2.20 -0.41 -0.42
CA ASP A 387 3.59 -0.86 -0.42
C ASP A 387 4.21 -0.78 -1.82
N SER A 388 3.40 -0.65 -2.88
CA SER A 388 3.87 -0.27 -4.22
C SER A 388 4.62 1.08 -4.24
N PHE A 389 4.40 1.95 -3.24
CA PHE A 389 5.16 3.19 -3.04
C PHE A 389 6.10 3.11 -1.82
N VAL A 390 5.58 2.64 -0.68
CA VAL A 390 6.29 2.70 0.61
C VAL A 390 7.60 1.91 0.58
N ILE A 391 7.68 0.80 -0.15
CA ILE A 391 8.93 0.01 -0.29
C ILE A 391 10.00 0.82 -1.02
N GLY A 392 9.63 1.54 -2.07
CA GLY A 392 10.56 2.43 -2.79
C GLY A 392 11.13 3.50 -1.86
N TYR A 393 10.27 4.13 -1.05
CA TYR A 393 10.68 5.13 -0.06
C TYR A 393 11.55 4.53 1.06
N PHE A 394 11.19 3.35 1.58
CA PHE A 394 11.98 2.61 2.55
C PHE A 394 13.39 2.32 2.02
N ARG A 395 13.49 1.78 0.80
CA ARG A 395 14.78 1.51 0.14
C ARG A 395 15.59 2.77 -0.07
N SER A 396 14.94 3.87 -0.46
CA SER A 396 15.61 5.17 -0.59
C SER A 396 16.16 5.68 0.74
N ILE A 397 15.48 5.44 1.87
CA ILE A 397 15.97 5.81 3.21
C ILE A 397 17.14 4.92 3.62
N MET A 398 17.03 3.61 3.42
CA MET A 398 18.09 2.65 3.74
C MET A 398 19.36 2.90 2.90
N GLY A 399 19.19 3.26 1.63
CA GLY A 399 20.28 3.59 0.70
C GLY A 399 21.26 2.41 0.60
N ARG A 400 22.55 2.65 0.85
CA ARG A 400 23.59 1.60 0.87
C ARG A 400 23.55 0.68 2.09
N LYS A 401 22.78 1.01 3.13
CA LYS A 401 22.70 0.16 4.32
C LYS A 401 21.87 -1.08 3.96
N PRO A 402 22.40 -2.30 4.15
CA PRO A 402 21.69 -3.53 3.80
C PRO A 402 20.29 -3.56 4.42
N SER A 403 19.33 -3.97 3.59
CA SER A 403 17.97 -4.26 4.02
C SER A 403 17.41 -5.37 3.15
N LEU A 404 16.58 -6.22 3.74
CA LEU A 404 15.91 -7.33 3.05
C LEU A 404 14.45 -6.93 2.78
N THR A 405 13.92 -7.25 1.60
CA THR A 405 12.49 -7.13 1.30
C THR A 405 11.95 -8.49 0.88
N LEU A 406 11.10 -9.10 1.70
CA LEU A 406 10.42 -10.35 1.44
C LEU A 406 8.98 -10.06 1.07
N GLU A 407 8.58 -10.50 -0.11
CA GLU A 407 7.20 -10.43 -0.59
C GLU A 407 6.61 -11.83 -0.52
N LEU A 408 5.48 -11.95 0.17
CA LEU A 408 4.82 -13.21 0.48
C LEU A 408 3.43 -13.31 -0.19
N ASP A 409 3.04 -14.52 -0.51
CA ASP A 409 1.68 -14.94 -0.89
C ASP A 409 1.29 -16.21 -0.12
N SER A 410 0.07 -16.70 -0.37
CA SER A 410 -0.45 -17.95 0.19
C SER A 410 0.30 -19.21 -0.28
N HIS A 411 1.19 -19.12 -1.29
CA HIS A 411 1.92 -20.25 -1.86
C HIS A 411 3.43 -20.18 -1.64
N THR A 412 3.91 -19.23 -0.82
CA THR A 412 5.35 -18.96 -0.70
C THR A 412 6.08 -20.16 -0.09
N ALA A 413 7.06 -20.70 -0.82
CA ALA A 413 7.86 -21.83 -0.37
C ALA A 413 8.90 -21.43 0.69
N ASP A 414 8.95 -22.18 1.81
CA ASP A 414 9.83 -21.89 2.95
C ASP A 414 11.33 -21.93 2.58
N ALA A 415 11.74 -22.81 1.66
CA ALA A 415 13.15 -22.95 1.24
C ALA A 415 13.72 -21.69 0.56
N GLY A 416 12.88 -20.97 -0.20
CA GLY A 416 13.29 -19.72 -0.86
C GLY A 416 13.49 -18.56 0.13
N LEU A 417 12.88 -18.63 1.31
CA LEU A 417 13.03 -17.60 2.34
C LEU A 417 14.34 -17.77 3.13
N GLU A 418 14.73 -19.00 3.45
CA GLU A 418 15.96 -19.30 4.21
C GLU A 418 17.20 -18.77 3.48
N THR A 419 17.36 -19.10 2.19
CA THR A 419 18.54 -18.68 1.40
C THR A 419 18.65 -17.16 1.29
N ARG A 420 17.53 -16.44 1.20
CA ARG A 420 17.49 -14.98 1.17
C ARG A 420 17.82 -14.35 2.51
N ILE A 421 17.42 -14.99 3.62
CA ILE A 421 17.78 -14.58 4.98
C ILE A 421 19.29 -14.77 5.20
N GLU A 422 19.85 -15.91 4.81
CA GLU A 422 21.28 -16.18 4.93
C GLU A 422 22.11 -15.20 4.11
N ALA A 423 21.77 -15.01 2.83
CA ALA A 423 22.44 -14.02 1.99
C ALA A 423 22.37 -12.60 2.58
N PHE A 424 21.23 -12.23 3.19
CA PHE A 424 21.09 -10.94 3.84
C PHE A 424 22.00 -10.80 5.09
N LEU A 425 22.11 -11.84 5.91
CA LEU A 425 22.98 -11.84 7.09
C LEU A 425 24.46 -11.75 6.68
N ASP A 426 24.86 -12.47 5.64
CA ASP A 426 26.22 -12.41 5.07
C ASP A 426 26.56 -11.00 4.56
N ILE A 427 25.69 -10.41 3.73
CA ILE A 427 25.85 -9.04 3.22
C ILE A 427 25.92 -8.04 4.37
N THR A 428 25.13 -8.24 5.42
CA THR A 428 25.12 -7.37 6.59
C THR A 428 26.42 -7.45 7.37
N SER A 429 26.94 -8.66 7.58
CA SER A 429 28.24 -8.88 8.23
C SER A 429 29.37 -8.20 7.46
N ALA A 430 29.45 -8.44 6.14
CA ALA A 430 30.44 -7.82 5.26
C ALA A 430 30.33 -6.28 5.27
N TYR A 431 29.11 -5.74 5.17
CA TYR A 431 28.89 -4.30 5.24
C TYR A 431 29.42 -3.69 6.54
N ARG A 432 29.21 -4.34 7.69
CA ARG A 432 29.70 -3.85 8.99
C ARG A 432 31.22 -3.79 9.03
N GLN A 433 31.90 -4.83 8.52
CA GLN A 433 33.37 -4.83 8.42
C GLN A 433 33.89 -3.69 7.54
N LEU A 434 33.25 -3.42 6.40
CA LEU A 434 33.61 -2.32 5.50
C LEU A 434 33.38 -0.94 6.14
N VAL A 435 32.32 -0.77 6.93
CA VAL A 435 32.06 0.45 7.70
C VAL A 435 33.17 0.67 8.74
N THR A 436 33.54 -0.36 9.50
CA THR A 436 34.63 -0.30 10.48
C THR A 436 35.96 0.08 9.83
N ARG A 437 36.24 -0.47 8.63
CA ARG A 437 37.44 -0.15 7.83
C ARG A 437 37.37 1.22 7.12
N LYS A 438 36.31 2.02 7.31
CA LYS A 438 36.06 3.32 6.65
C LYS A 438 36.12 3.28 5.11
N GLN A 439 35.86 2.11 4.50
CA GLN A 439 35.95 1.92 3.05
C GLN A 439 34.68 2.35 2.29
N ILE A 440 33.65 2.85 2.99
CA ILE A 440 32.42 3.34 2.37
C ILE A 440 32.48 4.86 2.24
N SER A 441 32.85 5.35 1.06
CA SER A 441 32.78 6.78 0.75
C SER A 441 31.31 7.23 0.59
N VAL A 442 30.89 8.22 1.38
CA VAL A 442 29.54 8.80 1.26
C VAL A 442 29.57 9.88 0.19
N THR A 443 29.23 9.52 -1.05
CA THR A 443 29.01 10.51 -2.10
C THR A 443 27.69 11.25 -1.84
N LYS A 444 27.76 12.50 -1.38
CA LYS A 444 26.56 13.36 -1.30
C LYS A 444 26.09 13.67 -2.73
N GLN A 445 24.85 13.32 -3.04
CA GLN A 445 24.23 13.71 -4.31
C GLN A 445 23.92 15.21 -4.27
N SER A 446 24.44 15.98 -5.23
CA SER A 446 24.32 17.44 -5.31
C SER A 446 23.11 17.94 -6.11
N PHE A 447 22.38 17.07 -6.81
CA PHE A 447 21.29 17.47 -7.69
C PHE A 447 20.05 17.93 -6.91
N GLN A 448 19.53 19.11 -7.26
CA GLN A 448 18.26 19.64 -6.77
C GLN A 448 17.26 19.76 -7.94
N PRO A 449 16.10 19.08 -7.88
CA PRO A 449 15.06 19.23 -8.88
C PRO A 449 14.39 20.60 -8.77
N ALA A 450 13.79 21.06 -9.88
CA ALA A 450 12.93 22.23 -9.85
C ALA A 450 11.66 21.94 -9.02
N ARG A 451 11.06 22.99 -8.46
CA ARG A 451 9.85 22.85 -7.62
C ARG A 451 8.93 24.06 -7.76
N MET A 452 7.64 23.81 -7.51
CA MET A 452 6.66 24.88 -7.36
C MET A 452 6.87 25.62 -6.03
N VAL A 453 6.70 26.94 -6.07
CA VAL A 453 6.72 27.83 -4.91
C VAL A 453 5.48 28.71 -4.99
N PHE A 454 4.71 28.77 -3.90
CA PHE A 454 3.52 29.61 -3.82
C PHE A 454 3.82 30.76 -2.85
N ASN A 455 3.86 32.00 -3.36
CA ASN A 455 3.99 33.22 -2.56
C ASN A 455 2.77 34.10 -2.79
N ASN A 456 2.06 34.50 -1.74
CA ASN A 456 0.89 35.40 -1.79
C ASN A 456 -0.13 35.00 -2.89
N GLY A 457 -0.45 33.71 -2.98
CA GLY A 457 -1.41 33.17 -3.96
C GLY A 457 -0.93 33.16 -5.42
N THR A 458 0.35 33.46 -5.69
CA THR A 458 0.90 33.44 -7.05
C THR A 458 1.90 32.30 -7.18
N ALA A 459 1.62 31.38 -8.11
CA ALA A 459 2.48 30.23 -8.39
C ALA A 459 3.75 30.68 -9.15
N LYS A 460 4.90 30.25 -8.66
CA LYS A 460 6.22 30.46 -9.27
C LYS A 460 6.93 29.11 -9.37
N VAL A 461 7.89 29.01 -10.29
CA VAL A 461 8.75 27.84 -10.44
C VAL A 461 10.16 28.21 -10.02
N MET A 462 10.71 27.47 -9.07
CA MET A 462 12.13 27.54 -8.75
C MET A 462 12.84 26.44 -9.56
N THR A 463 13.69 26.86 -10.50
CA THR A 463 14.48 25.99 -11.39
C THR A 463 15.53 25.17 -10.62
N SER A 464 16.14 24.19 -11.28
CA SER A 464 17.22 23.38 -10.70
C SER A 464 18.46 24.24 -10.34
N SER A 465 18.66 25.36 -11.03
CA SER A 465 19.69 26.37 -10.73
C SER A 465 19.27 27.42 -9.70
N GLN A 466 18.14 27.22 -9.00
CA GLN A 466 17.58 28.13 -7.98
C GLN A 466 17.07 29.49 -8.50
N LYS A 467 17.00 29.69 -9.82
CA LYS A 467 16.33 30.86 -10.41
C LYS A 467 14.81 30.72 -10.27
N VAL A 468 14.14 31.79 -9.84
CA VAL A 468 12.68 31.83 -9.67
C VAL A 468 12.04 32.50 -10.90
N LEU A 469 11.10 31.80 -11.53
CA LEU A 469 10.35 32.26 -12.70
C LEU A 469 8.85 32.34 -12.35
N ALA A 470 8.13 33.31 -12.90
CA ALA A 470 6.67 33.36 -12.81
C ALA A 470 6.05 32.27 -13.67
N ILE A 471 4.93 31.65 -13.25
CA ILE A 471 4.33 30.51 -13.98
C ILE A 471 3.91 30.83 -15.42
N ASN A 472 3.72 32.11 -15.74
CA ASN A 472 3.39 32.61 -17.08
C ASN A 472 4.63 33.03 -17.90
N ASP A 473 5.85 32.77 -17.41
CA ASP A 473 7.08 33.00 -18.18
C ASP A 473 7.06 32.16 -19.47
N PRO A 474 7.38 32.72 -20.66
CA PRO A 474 7.32 31.99 -21.93
C PRO A 474 8.18 30.73 -22.00
N ARG A 475 9.21 30.60 -21.15
CA ARG A 475 10.06 29.40 -21.07
C ARG A 475 9.39 28.24 -20.34
N ILE A 476 8.35 28.52 -19.55
CA ILE A 476 7.63 27.50 -18.80
C ILE A 476 6.57 26.89 -19.71
N THR A 477 6.53 25.56 -19.74
CA THR A 477 5.42 24.82 -20.35
C THR A 477 4.76 23.96 -19.28
N VAL A 478 3.45 24.10 -19.12
CA VAL A 478 2.63 23.21 -18.27
C VAL A 478 2.12 22.05 -19.11
N LEU A 479 2.61 20.84 -18.83
CA LEU A 479 2.21 19.63 -19.54
C LEU A 479 1.16 18.87 -18.74
N LEU A 480 0.03 18.55 -19.38
CA LEU A 480 -1.02 17.73 -18.81
C LEU A 480 -0.95 16.31 -19.41
N PRO A 481 -0.89 15.24 -18.60
CA PRO A 481 -1.10 13.90 -19.11
C PRO A 481 -2.49 13.72 -19.72
N SER A 482 -2.60 12.82 -20.69
CA SER A 482 -3.91 12.43 -21.21
C SER A 482 -4.67 11.58 -20.19
N MET A 483 -5.94 11.92 -19.97
CA MET A 483 -6.95 11.10 -19.28
C MET A 483 -8.17 10.98 -20.21
N GLY A 484 -7.92 10.62 -21.46
CA GLY A 484 -8.84 10.79 -22.58
C GLY A 484 -8.51 12.03 -23.42
N LYS A 485 -8.88 12.01 -24.70
CA LYS A 485 -8.60 13.10 -25.65
C LYS A 485 -9.36 14.38 -25.27
N ILE A 486 -10.68 14.27 -25.12
CA ILE A 486 -11.60 15.41 -24.92
C ILE A 486 -11.30 16.12 -23.61
N SER A 487 -11.28 15.38 -22.48
CA SER A 487 -11.07 15.94 -21.14
C SER A 487 -9.75 16.70 -21.03
N THR A 488 -8.66 16.13 -21.59
CA THR A 488 -7.35 16.75 -21.57
C THR A 488 -7.27 17.98 -22.48
N GLU A 489 -7.91 17.96 -23.66
CA GLU A 489 -7.96 19.11 -24.56
C GLU A 489 -8.70 20.29 -23.91
N LEU A 490 -9.92 20.07 -23.41
CA LEU A 490 -10.73 21.11 -22.77
C LEU A 490 -10.05 21.66 -21.51
N LEU A 491 -9.47 20.80 -20.66
CA LEU A 491 -8.74 21.24 -19.48
C LEU A 491 -7.49 22.05 -19.85
N THR A 492 -6.78 21.68 -20.92
CA THR A 492 -5.64 22.46 -21.43
C THR A 492 -6.07 23.87 -21.83
N SER A 493 -7.21 24.01 -22.51
CA SER A 493 -7.78 25.32 -22.84
C SER A 493 -8.14 26.15 -21.60
N VAL A 494 -8.60 25.51 -20.52
CA VAL A 494 -8.83 26.21 -19.24
C VAL A 494 -7.52 26.77 -18.66
N PHE A 495 -6.40 26.02 -18.69
CA PHE A 495 -5.10 26.56 -18.28
C PHE A 495 -4.66 27.74 -19.15
N ARG A 496 -4.85 27.67 -20.47
CA ARG A 496 -4.52 28.78 -21.38
C ARG A 496 -5.36 30.03 -21.12
N SER A 497 -6.64 29.84 -20.78
CA SER A 497 -7.59 30.91 -20.43
C SER A 497 -7.10 31.79 -19.27
N VAL A 498 -6.24 31.25 -18.38
CA VAL A 498 -5.67 31.99 -17.25
C VAL A 498 -4.22 32.46 -17.50
N GLY A 499 -3.78 32.46 -18.77
CA GLY A 499 -2.48 32.98 -19.19
C GLY A 499 -1.31 32.01 -19.00
N ILE A 500 -1.57 30.71 -18.85
CA ILE A 500 -0.53 29.68 -18.70
C ILE A 500 -0.27 29.01 -20.05
N ASN A 501 1.00 28.94 -20.43
CA ASN A 501 1.44 28.16 -21.59
C ASN A 501 1.29 26.65 -21.32
N ALA A 502 0.10 26.12 -21.62
CA ALA A 502 -0.24 24.72 -21.36
C ALA A 502 -0.35 23.88 -22.64
N LYS A 503 0.06 22.61 -22.53
CA LYS A 503 -0.04 21.59 -23.56
C LYS A 503 -0.64 20.31 -22.97
N GLY A 504 -1.68 19.78 -23.61
CA GLY A 504 -2.16 18.44 -23.38
C GLY A 504 -1.30 17.45 -24.16
N HIS A 505 -0.85 16.38 -23.51
CA HIS A 505 -0.21 15.28 -24.21
C HIS A 505 -1.28 14.46 -24.98
N ALA A 506 -0.90 13.89 -26.12
CA ALA A 506 -1.76 12.95 -26.84
C ALA A 506 -2.10 11.71 -25.97
N PRO A 507 -3.20 10.98 -26.27
CA PRO A 507 -3.52 9.72 -25.63
C PRO A 507 -2.33 8.74 -25.59
N SER A 508 -2.25 7.95 -24.52
CA SER A 508 -1.13 7.03 -24.32
C SER A 508 -1.17 5.88 -25.33
N ASP A 509 0.01 5.46 -25.81
CA ASP A 509 0.20 4.31 -26.68
C ASP A 509 1.04 3.20 -26.00
N GLU A 510 1.30 2.11 -26.71
CA GLU A 510 2.10 0.99 -26.18
C GLU A 510 3.55 1.41 -25.86
N LYS A 511 4.11 2.38 -26.59
CA LYS A 511 5.45 2.91 -26.34
C LYS A 511 5.51 3.62 -24.99
N ILE A 512 4.52 4.47 -24.70
CA ILE A 512 4.35 5.14 -23.41
C ILE A 512 4.16 4.13 -22.28
N LEU A 513 3.33 3.10 -22.49
CA LEU A 513 3.13 2.04 -21.50
C LEU A 513 4.46 1.30 -21.18
N LYS A 514 5.23 0.92 -22.21
CA LYS A 514 6.53 0.26 -22.02
C LYS A 514 7.52 1.15 -21.28
N LEU A 515 7.58 2.45 -21.62
CA LEU A 515 8.45 3.42 -20.95
C LEU A 515 8.07 3.66 -19.49
N GLY A 516 6.77 3.66 -19.19
CA GLY A 516 6.25 3.72 -17.83
C GLY A 516 6.64 2.48 -17.03
N ARG A 517 6.47 1.28 -17.60
CA ARG A 517 6.81 0.00 -16.96
C ARG A 517 8.30 -0.10 -16.63
N SER A 518 9.18 0.37 -17.52
CA SER A 518 10.63 0.34 -17.29
C SER A 518 11.10 1.26 -16.15
N ASN A 519 10.25 2.17 -15.66
CA ASN A 519 10.59 3.15 -14.64
C ASN A 519 9.76 3.04 -13.35
N THR A 520 8.86 2.05 -13.28
CA THR A 520 7.99 1.75 -12.14
C THR A 520 8.24 0.33 -11.66
N SER A 521 7.66 -0.07 -10.52
CA SER A 521 7.74 -1.48 -10.08
C SER A 521 6.71 -2.37 -10.78
N CYS A 522 5.84 -1.80 -11.62
CA CYS A 522 4.67 -2.44 -12.22
C CYS A 522 3.65 -2.95 -11.18
N LYS A 523 3.77 -2.51 -9.92
CA LYS A 523 2.83 -2.84 -8.82
C LYS A 523 1.89 -1.69 -8.52
N GLU A 524 2.23 -0.49 -8.97
CA GLU A 524 1.42 0.72 -8.90
C GLU A 524 0.22 0.61 -9.85
N CYS A 525 -0.79 1.47 -9.71
CA CYS A 525 -1.93 1.43 -10.62
C CYS A 525 -1.50 1.83 -12.05
N LEU A 526 -2.17 1.26 -13.05
CA LEU A 526 -1.92 1.57 -14.47
C LEU A 526 -1.87 3.09 -14.79
N PRO A 527 -2.73 3.94 -14.21
CA PRO A 527 -2.63 5.40 -14.41
C PRO A 527 -1.26 6.00 -14.03
N LEU A 528 -0.61 5.53 -12.96
CA LEU A 528 0.74 6.02 -12.63
C LEU A 528 1.74 5.62 -13.72
N ILE A 529 1.64 4.38 -14.21
CA ILE A 529 2.56 3.84 -15.22
C ILE A 529 2.44 4.68 -16.49
N LEU A 530 1.23 4.91 -16.98
CA LEU A 530 0.99 5.71 -18.19
C LEU A 530 1.44 7.14 -18.02
N THR A 531 1.04 7.81 -16.94
CA THR A 531 1.43 9.21 -16.70
C THR A 531 2.93 9.38 -16.45
N THR A 532 3.61 8.39 -15.90
CA THR A 532 5.09 8.37 -15.81
C THR A 532 5.72 8.22 -17.21
N GLY A 533 5.17 7.32 -18.02
CA GLY A 533 5.59 7.14 -19.41
C GLY A 533 5.40 8.40 -20.23
N THR A 534 4.27 9.11 -20.06
CA THR A 534 3.98 10.38 -20.72
C THR A 534 5.01 11.46 -20.38
N LEU A 535 5.34 11.62 -19.09
CA LEU A 535 6.36 12.57 -18.65
C LEU A 535 7.71 12.30 -19.32
N LEU A 536 8.17 11.05 -19.26
CA LEU A 536 9.46 10.66 -19.83
C LEU A 536 9.45 10.73 -21.37
N ASN A 537 8.33 10.39 -22.01
CA ASN A 537 8.19 10.50 -23.46
C ASN A 537 8.33 11.95 -23.93
N TYR A 538 7.67 12.89 -23.26
CA TYR A 538 7.78 14.31 -23.59
C TYR A 538 9.20 14.83 -23.36
N ILE A 539 9.82 14.48 -22.23
CA ILE A 539 11.20 14.87 -21.92
C ILE A 539 12.18 14.38 -23.00
N ASN A 540 12.02 13.15 -23.48
CA ASN A 540 12.97 12.53 -24.40
C ASN A 540 12.75 12.94 -25.87
N ASN A 541 11.53 13.26 -26.28
CA ASN A 541 11.20 13.42 -27.71
C ASN A 541 10.67 14.82 -28.10
N THR A 542 10.21 15.63 -27.15
CA THR A 542 9.46 16.86 -27.46
C THR A 542 9.98 18.10 -26.75
N ARG A 543 10.55 17.94 -25.54
CA ARG A 543 11.02 19.05 -24.71
C ARG A 543 12.15 19.83 -25.39
N LYS A 544 12.05 21.17 -25.38
CA LYS A 544 13.11 22.07 -25.86
C LYS A 544 14.23 22.21 -24.82
N LYS A 545 15.46 22.50 -25.27
CA LYS A 545 16.65 22.58 -24.41
C LYS A 545 16.52 23.61 -23.27
N ASP A 546 15.94 24.77 -23.56
CA ASP A 546 15.79 25.88 -22.59
C ASP A 546 14.40 25.91 -21.91
N GLU A 547 13.60 24.85 -22.10
CA GLU A 547 12.25 24.73 -21.54
C GLU A 547 12.29 24.30 -20.07
N VAL A 548 11.60 25.05 -19.22
CA VAL A 548 11.28 24.65 -17.85
C VAL A 548 9.94 23.93 -17.87
N LEU A 549 9.95 22.63 -17.59
CA LEU A 549 8.75 21.81 -17.65
C LEU A 549 8.05 21.81 -16.29
N VAL A 550 6.77 22.13 -16.29
CA VAL A 550 5.87 21.93 -15.15
C VAL A 550 4.91 20.82 -15.53
N TYR A 551 4.99 19.68 -14.86
CA TYR A 551 4.10 18.56 -15.12
C TYR A 551 2.90 18.61 -14.18
N PHE A 552 1.69 18.68 -14.74
CA PHE A 552 0.46 18.67 -13.97
C PHE A 552 0.14 17.24 -13.53
N MET A 553 0.03 17.04 -12.22
CA MET A 553 -0.39 15.79 -11.62
C MET A 553 -1.23 16.10 -10.40
N ALA A 554 -2.55 15.98 -10.52
CA ALA A 554 -3.46 16.14 -9.40
C ALA A 554 -3.15 15.13 -8.27
N THR A 555 -3.54 15.46 -7.05
CA THR A 555 -3.27 14.65 -5.85
C THR A 555 -4.48 14.63 -4.92
N GLY A 556 -4.41 13.84 -3.84
CA GLY A 556 -5.41 13.82 -2.78
C GLY A 556 -4.90 13.05 -1.56
N SER A 557 -5.62 13.13 -0.44
CA SER A 557 -5.24 12.44 0.82
C SER A 557 -6.19 11.31 1.22
N GLY A 558 -7.00 10.84 0.27
CA GLY A 558 -7.84 9.67 0.44
C GLY A 558 -7.02 8.36 0.57
N PRO A 559 -7.66 7.23 0.92
CA PRO A 559 -6.98 5.95 1.12
C PRO A 559 -6.37 5.35 -0.17
N CYS A 560 -6.79 5.84 -1.34
CA CYS A 560 -6.33 5.45 -2.67
C CYS A 560 -4.83 5.77 -2.87
N ARG A 561 -4.17 5.11 -3.83
CA ARG A 561 -2.76 5.33 -4.19
C ARG A 561 -2.49 6.65 -4.92
N PHE A 562 -3.53 7.25 -5.50
CA PHE A 562 -3.47 8.45 -6.33
C PHE A 562 -2.65 9.57 -5.70
N GLY A 563 -2.82 9.83 -4.40
CA GLY A 563 -2.09 10.89 -3.71
C GLY A 563 -0.56 10.73 -3.65
N GLN A 564 -0.02 9.55 -3.98
CA GLN A 564 1.44 9.36 -4.01
C GLN A 564 2.05 9.59 -5.40
N TYR A 565 1.26 9.85 -6.44
CA TYR A 565 1.77 9.89 -7.81
C TYR A 565 2.76 11.04 -8.02
N ALA A 566 2.40 12.26 -7.62
CA ALA A 566 3.29 13.41 -7.71
C ALA A 566 4.58 13.20 -6.90
N ILE A 567 4.46 12.63 -5.70
CA ILE A 567 5.60 12.33 -4.81
C ILE A 567 6.54 11.30 -5.43
N PHE A 568 5.99 10.27 -6.08
CA PHE A 568 6.76 9.28 -6.83
C PHE A 568 7.51 9.92 -8.00
N MET A 569 6.84 10.80 -8.77
CA MET A 569 7.44 11.48 -9.91
C MET A 569 8.55 12.45 -9.50
N GLU A 570 8.41 13.16 -8.39
CA GLU A 570 9.48 13.98 -7.81
C GLU A 570 10.72 13.13 -7.48
N ASP A 571 10.53 11.97 -6.84
CA ASP A 571 11.62 11.04 -6.55
C ASP A 571 12.25 10.47 -7.83
N LEU A 572 11.45 10.19 -8.87
CA LEU A 572 11.91 9.75 -10.18
C LEU A 572 12.79 10.80 -10.86
N ILE A 573 12.32 12.05 -10.94
CA ILE A 573 13.06 13.19 -11.51
C ILE A 573 14.38 13.37 -10.77
N LYS A 574 14.36 13.30 -9.43
CA LYS A 574 15.56 13.39 -8.61
C LYS A 574 16.54 12.25 -8.87
N ARG A 575 16.05 11.01 -8.96
CA ARG A 575 16.85 9.81 -9.21
C ARG A 575 17.51 9.84 -10.59
N LEU A 576 16.77 10.28 -11.61
CA LEU A 576 17.25 10.42 -12.99
C LEU A 576 18.02 11.74 -13.23
N LYS A 577 18.06 12.63 -12.23
CA LYS A 577 18.72 13.95 -12.28
C LYS A 577 18.24 14.81 -13.46
N ILE A 578 16.94 14.84 -13.71
CA ILE A 578 16.37 15.58 -14.85
C ILE A 578 16.24 17.06 -14.46
N PRO A 579 17.00 17.99 -15.06
CA PRO A 579 16.99 19.39 -14.68
C PRO A 579 15.69 20.08 -15.11
N ASP A 580 15.27 21.08 -14.33
CA ASP A 580 14.20 22.03 -14.68
C ASP A 580 12.85 21.36 -14.98
N VAL A 581 12.53 20.29 -14.24
CA VAL A 581 11.20 19.66 -14.20
C VAL A 581 10.61 19.82 -12.81
N ALA A 582 9.43 20.44 -12.71
CA ALA A 582 8.68 20.63 -11.48
C ALA A 582 7.28 19.97 -11.59
N LEU A 583 6.67 19.63 -10.45
CA LEU A 583 5.31 19.08 -10.39
C LEU A 583 4.34 20.14 -9.90
N LEU A 584 3.26 20.37 -10.66
CA LEU A 584 2.10 21.15 -10.22
C LEU A 584 0.99 20.20 -9.80
N SER A 585 0.65 20.22 -8.51
CA SER A 585 -0.39 19.37 -7.94
C SER A 585 -1.45 20.19 -7.23
N LEU A 586 -2.68 20.10 -7.75
CA LEU A 586 -3.89 20.55 -7.05
C LEU A 586 -4.45 19.37 -6.24
N THR A 587 -5.03 19.65 -5.08
CA THR A 587 -5.43 18.61 -4.10
C THR A 587 -6.94 18.49 -3.98
N SER A 588 -7.44 17.26 -3.79
CA SER A 588 -8.85 17.03 -3.47
C SER A 588 -9.28 17.62 -2.12
N GLU A 589 -8.34 17.88 -1.21
CA GLU A 589 -8.64 18.40 0.15
C GLU A 589 -9.30 19.78 0.15
N ASN A 590 -9.11 20.56 -0.91
CA ASN A 590 -9.73 21.86 -1.09
C ASN A 590 -10.51 21.91 -2.41
N SER A 591 -11.04 20.76 -2.85
CA SER A 591 -11.81 20.64 -4.10
C SER A 591 -11.04 21.15 -5.33
N TYR A 592 -9.71 20.94 -5.34
CA TYR A 592 -8.79 21.38 -6.41
C TYR A 592 -8.71 22.90 -6.62
N ILE A 593 -9.12 23.69 -5.62
CA ILE A 593 -8.99 25.14 -5.60
C ILE A 593 -7.51 25.53 -5.48
N GLY A 594 -7.12 26.66 -6.05
CA GLY A 594 -5.76 27.21 -5.86
C GLY A 594 -5.20 27.97 -7.04
N MET A 595 -6.02 28.22 -8.06
CA MET A 595 -5.63 28.98 -9.25
C MET A 595 -6.50 30.23 -9.38
N LYS A 596 -5.90 31.35 -9.76
CA LYS A 596 -6.60 32.64 -9.85
C LYS A 596 -7.60 32.65 -11.04
N ASN A 597 -8.42 33.71 -11.10
CA ASN A 597 -9.25 34.08 -12.26
C ASN A 597 -10.38 33.10 -12.60
N GLY A 598 -11.00 32.51 -11.57
CA GLY A 598 -12.15 31.61 -11.73
C GLY A 598 -11.82 30.31 -12.46
N PHE A 599 -10.57 29.85 -12.35
CA PHE A 599 -10.08 28.60 -12.94
C PHE A 599 -10.95 27.42 -12.55
N GLU A 600 -11.39 27.34 -11.29
CA GLU A 600 -12.15 26.19 -10.80
C GLU A 600 -13.50 26.07 -11.49
N ARG A 601 -14.21 27.20 -11.62
CA ARG A 601 -15.50 27.27 -12.32
C ARG A 601 -15.36 26.88 -13.80
N LYS A 602 -14.32 27.37 -14.47
CA LYS A 602 -14.05 27.02 -15.88
C LYS A 602 -13.64 25.55 -16.03
N GLY A 603 -12.84 25.04 -15.09
CA GLY A 603 -12.49 23.62 -15.00
C GLY A 603 -13.73 22.75 -14.86
N PHE A 604 -14.68 23.16 -14.01
CA PHE A 604 -15.95 22.44 -13.85
C PHE A 604 -16.79 22.45 -15.13
N TRP A 605 -16.88 23.58 -15.84
CA TRP A 605 -17.52 23.63 -17.16
C TRP A 605 -16.86 22.67 -18.15
N ALA A 606 -15.53 22.68 -18.24
CA ALA A 606 -14.78 21.78 -19.11
C ALA A 606 -15.01 20.30 -18.77
N LEU A 607 -15.13 19.95 -17.48
CA LEU A 607 -15.45 18.59 -17.05
C LEU A 607 -16.87 18.16 -17.44
N ILE A 608 -17.89 18.98 -17.18
CA ILE A 608 -19.27 18.68 -17.59
C ILE A 608 -19.36 18.51 -19.10
N VAL A 609 -18.81 19.47 -19.85
CA VAL A 609 -18.82 19.42 -21.32
C VAL A 609 -18.08 18.18 -21.81
N SER A 610 -16.92 17.84 -21.22
CA SER A 610 -16.21 16.61 -21.56
C SER A 610 -17.02 15.35 -21.28
N ASP A 611 -17.74 15.28 -20.16
CA ASP A 611 -18.53 14.12 -19.77
C ASP A 611 -19.67 13.89 -20.77
N VAL A 612 -20.42 14.95 -21.10
CA VAL A 612 -21.54 14.89 -22.08
C VAL A 612 -21.03 14.60 -23.49
N MET A 613 -19.93 15.24 -23.91
CA MET A 613 -19.38 15.02 -25.25
C MET A 613 -18.89 13.59 -25.44
N GLU A 614 -18.38 12.93 -24.39
CA GLU A 614 -17.99 11.53 -24.47
C GLU A 614 -19.20 10.59 -24.64
N ASP A 615 -20.33 10.89 -24.00
CA ASP A 615 -21.58 10.15 -24.20
C ASP A 615 -22.14 10.35 -25.63
N ILE A 616 -22.08 11.59 -26.15
CA ILE A 616 -22.45 11.89 -27.54
C ILE A 616 -21.53 11.14 -28.52
N ARG A 617 -20.21 11.14 -28.27
CA ARG A 617 -19.23 10.39 -29.07
C ARG A 617 -19.59 8.92 -29.13
N SER A 618 -19.94 8.35 -27.99
CA SER A 618 -20.31 6.94 -27.86
C SER A 618 -21.57 6.59 -28.66
N MET A 619 -22.58 7.47 -28.63
CA MET A 619 -23.79 7.32 -29.45
C MET A 619 -23.49 7.41 -30.95
N ILE A 620 -22.68 8.39 -31.37
CA ILE A 620 -22.26 8.56 -32.77
C ILE A 620 -21.54 7.30 -33.26
N LEU A 621 -20.59 6.77 -32.49
CA LEU A 621 -19.85 5.56 -32.86
C LEU A 621 -20.78 4.34 -33.03
N ALA A 622 -21.77 4.19 -32.14
CA ALA A 622 -22.65 3.04 -32.16
C ALA A 622 -23.71 3.11 -33.27
N ASN A 623 -24.16 4.32 -33.62
CA ASN A 623 -25.43 4.50 -34.33
C ASN A 623 -25.39 5.41 -35.56
N ALA A 624 -24.31 6.14 -35.83
CA ALA A 624 -24.23 6.95 -37.06
C ALA A 624 -24.28 6.07 -38.32
N THR A 625 -24.94 6.57 -39.37
CA THR A 625 -25.00 5.89 -40.67
C THR A 625 -23.62 5.88 -41.35
N ASP A 626 -22.91 7.01 -41.28
CA ASP A 626 -21.50 7.14 -41.66
C ASP A 626 -20.70 7.62 -40.45
N VAL A 627 -19.99 6.68 -39.82
CA VAL A 627 -19.23 6.93 -38.59
C VAL A 627 -18.03 7.85 -38.84
N GLU A 628 -17.36 7.73 -40.00
CA GLU A 628 -16.14 8.51 -40.26
C GLU A 628 -16.47 10.00 -40.42
N SER A 629 -17.43 10.33 -41.29
CA SER A 629 -17.88 11.72 -41.48
C SER A 629 -18.49 12.31 -40.21
N ALA A 630 -19.27 11.52 -39.47
CA ALA A 630 -19.84 11.94 -38.19
C ALA A 630 -18.75 12.27 -37.16
N MET A 631 -17.72 11.44 -37.06
CA MET A 631 -16.60 11.67 -36.15
C MET A 631 -15.72 12.86 -36.56
N GLN A 632 -15.54 13.11 -37.86
CA GLN A 632 -14.88 14.34 -38.34
C GLN A 632 -15.65 15.61 -37.93
N THR A 633 -16.98 15.55 -38.00
CA THR A 633 -17.86 16.65 -37.56
C THR A 633 -17.76 16.84 -36.05
N PHE A 634 -17.83 15.73 -35.29
CA PHE A 634 -17.66 15.73 -33.84
C PHE A 634 -16.32 16.35 -33.41
N ASP A 635 -15.20 15.91 -33.98
CA ASP A 635 -13.87 16.43 -33.65
C ASP A 635 -13.74 17.94 -33.96
N LYS A 636 -14.32 18.41 -35.08
CA LYS A 636 -14.37 19.84 -35.41
C LYS A 636 -15.11 20.65 -34.34
N GLU A 637 -16.27 20.17 -33.89
CA GLU A 637 -17.04 20.85 -32.85
C GLU A 637 -16.33 20.84 -31.49
N VAL A 638 -15.66 19.75 -31.10
CA VAL A 638 -14.83 19.71 -29.88
C VAL A 638 -13.73 20.77 -29.93
N THR A 639 -13.02 20.92 -31.06
CA THR A 639 -12.01 21.97 -31.21
C THR A 639 -12.61 23.38 -31.12
N LEU A 640 -13.80 23.61 -31.66
CA LEU A 640 -14.50 24.90 -31.53
C LEU A 640 -14.89 25.19 -30.08
N ILE A 641 -15.41 24.21 -29.35
CA ILE A 641 -15.70 24.32 -27.92
C ILE A 641 -14.41 24.66 -27.15
N SER A 642 -13.31 23.94 -27.43
CA SER A 642 -12.02 24.18 -26.78
C SER A 642 -11.53 25.61 -26.97
N LYS A 643 -11.62 26.15 -28.19
CA LYS A 643 -11.25 27.55 -28.49
C LYS A 643 -12.13 28.56 -27.73
N ASN A 644 -13.44 28.30 -27.63
CA ASN A 644 -14.35 29.19 -26.89
C ASN A 644 -14.17 29.08 -25.37
N LEU A 645 -13.66 27.97 -24.83
CA LEU A 645 -13.26 27.89 -23.42
C LEU A 645 -12.05 28.79 -23.10
N GLU A 646 -11.16 29.03 -24.08
CA GLU A 646 -9.99 29.91 -23.90
C GLU A 646 -10.38 31.39 -23.73
N SER A 647 -11.49 31.83 -24.33
CA SER A 647 -11.94 33.23 -24.31
C SER A 647 -12.53 33.71 -22.97
N CYS A 648 -12.72 32.80 -22.00
CA CYS A 648 -13.11 33.07 -20.62
C CYS A 648 -14.56 33.54 -20.35
N ASP A 649 -15.49 33.48 -21.32
CA ASP A 649 -16.87 33.92 -21.14
C ASP A 649 -17.90 32.77 -21.29
N PHE A 650 -18.83 32.66 -20.34
CA PHE A 650 -19.86 31.61 -20.34
C PHE A 650 -20.88 31.80 -21.47
N SER A 651 -21.29 33.04 -21.75
CA SER A 651 -22.27 33.30 -22.82
C SER A 651 -21.73 32.88 -24.18
N THR A 652 -20.44 33.13 -24.42
CA THR A 652 -19.74 32.69 -25.63
C THR A 652 -19.67 31.18 -25.73
N LEU A 653 -19.33 30.48 -24.63
CA LEU A 653 -19.34 29.02 -24.57
C LEU A 653 -20.75 28.45 -24.83
N GLU A 654 -21.77 28.97 -24.16
CA GLU A 654 -23.17 28.56 -24.29
C GLU A 654 -23.66 28.68 -25.73
N LYS A 655 -23.38 29.82 -26.40
CA LYS A 655 -23.72 30.01 -27.82
C LYS A 655 -23.05 28.98 -28.73
N GLN A 656 -21.79 28.61 -28.44
CA GLN A 656 -21.11 27.56 -29.20
C GLN A 656 -21.71 26.17 -28.90
N LEU A 657 -22.08 25.89 -27.66
CA LEU A 657 -22.72 24.63 -27.28
C LEU A 657 -24.07 24.45 -27.98
N LEU A 658 -24.91 25.51 -28.05
CA LEU A 658 -26.17 25.47 -28.80
C LEU A 658 -25.96 25.15 -30.29
N LYS A 659 -25.01 25.83 -30.94
CA LYS A 659 -24.64 25.54 -32.34
C LYS A 659 -24.11 24.11 -32.52
N THR A 660 -23.35 23.63 -31.55
CA THR A 660 -22.82 22.26 -31.55
C THR A 660 -23.95 21.24 -31.46
N THR A 661 -24.93 21.48 -30.58
CA THR A 661 -26.12 20.63 -30.44
C THR A 661 -26.89 20.53 -31.76
N ASP A 662 -27.14 21.64 -32.43
CA ASP A 662 -27.84 21.64 -33.72
C ASP A 662 -27.06 20.84 -34.79
N ARG A 663 -25.74 21.05 -34.86
CA ARG A 663 -24.87 20.36 -35.81
C ARG A 663 -24.80 18.86 -35.56
N LEU A 664 -24.57 18.45 -34.31
CA LEU A 664 -24.48 17.03 -33.96
C LEU A 664 -25.86 16.34 -34.05
N GLY A 665 -26.94 17.06 -33.76
CA GLY A 665 -28.32 16.58 -33.91
C GLY A 665 -28.72 16.33 -35.38
N SER A 666 -28.03 16.96 -36.33
CA SER A 666 -28.25 16.75 -37.77
C SER A 666 -27.54 15.52 -38.36
N ILE A 667 -26.71 14.83 -37.58
CA ILE A 667 -25.98 13.64 -38.04
C ILE A 667 -26.98 12.50 -38.31
N PRO A 668 -26.98 11.91 -39.52
CA PRO A 668 -27.86 10.77 -39.83
C PRO A 668 -27.54 9.54 -38.96
N MET A 669 -28.57 8.97 -38.34
CA MET A 669 -28.49 7.80 -37.47
C MET A 669 -29.22 6.60 -38.08
N LYS A 670 -28.75 5.38 -37.80
CA LYS A 670 -29.35 4.12 -38.27
C LYS A 670 -30.73 3.86 -37.65
N ARG A 671 -30.92 4.29 -36.40
CA ARG A 671 -32.20 4.23 -35.67
C ARG A 671 -32.33 5.44 -34.73
N PRO A 672 -33.52 5.75 -34.20
CA PRO A 672 -33.68 6.80 -33.19
C PRO A 672 -32.74 6.57 -31.98
N PRO A 673 -32.04 7.60 -31.46
CA PRO A 673 -31.09 7.43 -30.35
C PRO A 673 -31.68 6.76 -29.10
N GLY A 674 -32.96 6.96 -28.81
CA GLY A 674 -33.67 6.33 -27.69
C GLY A 674 -33.87 4.81 -27.82
N GLU A 675 -33.70 4.24 -29.02
CA GLU A 675 -33.80 2.81 -29.28
C GLU A 675 -32.43 2.10 -29.29
N VAL A 676 -31.34 2.85 -29.11
CA VAL A 676 -29.99 2.28 -29.07
C VAL A 676 -29.77 1.64 -27.69
N PRO A 677 -29.38 0.36 -27.60
CA PRO A 677 -29.10 -0.26 -26.32
C PRO A 677 -27.85 0.38 -25.69
N VAL A 678 -27.97 0.74 -24.42
CA VAL A 678 -26.92 1.47 -23.67
C VAL A 678 -26.31 0.59 -22.58
N ILE A 679 -24.99 0.58 -22.50
CA ILE A 679 -24.21 -0.12 -21.47
C ILE A 679 -23.54 0.92 -20.56
N SER A 680 -23.68 0.75 -19.25
CA SER A 680 -22.99 1.58 -18.26
C SER A 680 -21.58 1.05 -18.00
N LEU A 681 -20.56 1.89 -18.16
CA LEU A 681 -19.17 1.60 -17.83
C LEU A 681 -18.76 2.33 -16.54
N THR A 682 -18.64 1.59 -15.44
CA THR A 682 -18.26 2.10 -14.12
C THR A 682 -16.88 1.56 -13.71
N GLY A 683 -16.17 2.27 -12.83
CA GLY A 683 -14.85 1.86 -12.37
C GLY A 683 -13.93 3.02 -12.02
N GLU A 684 -12.62 2.74 -11.99
CA GLU A 684 -11.58 3.72 -11.68
C GLU A 684 -11.57 4.86 -12.71
N ILE A 685 -11.50 6.10 -12.22
CA ILE A 685 -11.77 7.33 -12.99
C ILE A 685 -10.85 7.50 -14.21
N PHE A 686 -9.57 7.17 -14.10
CA PHE A 686 -8.63 7.30 -15.20
C PHE A 686 -8.82 6.15 -16.20
N VAL A 687 -8.89 4.91 -15.70
CA VAL A 687 -9.00 3.71 -16.55
C VAL A 687 -10.23 3.76 -17.45
N ARG A 688 -11.38 4.24 -16.93
CA ARG A 688 -12.62 4.33 -17.72
C ARG A 688 -12.59 5.42 -18.79
N ARG A 689 -11.69 6.41 -18.70
CA ARG A 689 -11.57 7.53 -19.66
C ARG A 689 -10.41 7.39 -20.64
N ASP A 690 -9.32 6.71 -20.26
CA ASP A 690 -8.18 6.45 -21.13
C ASP A 690 -8.41 5.21 -22.01
N SER A 691 -8.42 5.39 -23.34
CA SER A 691 -8.80 4.33 -24.28
C SER A 691 -7.89 3.11 -24.22
N LEU A 692 -6.57 3.30 -24.04
CA LEU A 692 -5.61 2.20 -23.91
C LEU A 692 -5.89 1.39 -22.63
N SER A 693 -6.11 2.07 -21.50
CA SER A 693 -6.35 1.45 -20.20
C SER A 693 -7.59 0.56 -20.17
N ARG A 694 -8.68 1.00 -20.80
CA ARG A 694 -9.91 0.20 -20.96
C ARG A 694 -9.90 -0.71 -22.19
N GLN A 695 -8.75 -0.89 -22.85
CA GLN A 695 -8.59 -1.74 -24.03
C GLN A 695 -9.64 -1.48 -25.12
N PHE A 696 -9.96 -0.19 -25.35
CA PHE A 696 -10.91 0.26 -26.36
C PHE A 696 -12.31 -0.38 -26.25
N ILE A 697 -12.75 -0.75 -25.03
CA ILE A 697 -14.02 -1.46 -24.84
C ILE A 697 -15.25 -0.69 -25.37
N THR A 698 -15.31 0.64 -25.25
CA THR A 698 -16.46 1.43 -25.74
C THR A 698 -16.54 1.41 -27.26
N GLU A 699 -15.40 1.47 -27.96
CA GLU A 699 -15.34 1.35 -29.42
C GLU A 699 -15.79 -0.05 -29.87
N ARG A 700 -15.32 -1.10 -29.18
CA ARG A 700 -15.72 -2.49 -29.48
C ARG A 700 -17.21 -2.77 -29.20
N LEU A 701 -17.79 -2.09 -28.21
CA LEU A 701 -19.23 -2.15 -27.93
C LEU A 701 -20.03 -1.40 -29.00
N ALA A 702 -19.53 -0.25 -29.45
CA ALA A 702 -20.13 0.53 -30.53
C ALA A 702 -20.16 -0.22 -31.86
N GLU A 703 -19.09 -0.96 -32.20
CA GLU A 703 -19.05 -1.88 -33.36
C GLU A 703 -20.17 -2.93 -33.32
N LYS A 704 -20.64 -3.29 -32.12
CA LYS A 704 -21.75 -4.23 -31.89
C LYS A 704 -23.11 -3.55 -31.79
N GLY A 705 -23.18 -2.23 -32.02
CA GLY A 705 -24.40 -1.44 -31.95
C GLY A 705 -24.82 -1.03 -30.53
N PHE A 706 -23.92 -1.11 -29.55
CA PHE A 706 -24.18 -0.66 -28.18
C PHE A 706 -23.50 0.67 -27.90
N ALA A 707 -24.28 1.67 -27.49
CA ALA A 707 -23.70 2.89 -26.93
C ALA A 707 -23.23 2.62 -25.50
N SER A 708 -22.13 3.25 -25.10
CA SER A 708 -21.60 3.20 -23.74
C SER A 708 -21.79 4.54 -23.02
N ILE A 709 -22.34 4.53 -21.81
CA ILE A 709 -22.29 5.69 -20.90
C ILE A 709 -21.20 5.42 -19.88
N CYS A 710 -20.15 6.23 -19.92
CA CYS A 710 -19.04 6.13 -18.99
C CYS A 710 -19.32 6.98 -17.77
N SER A 711 -19.18 6.41 -16.57
CA SER A 711 -19.36 7.17 -15.32
C SER A 711 -18.60 8.50 -15.37
N PRO A 712 -19.26 9.63 -15.06
CA PRO A 712 -18.74 10.95 -15.37
C PRO A 712 -17.51 11.31 -14.52
N VAL A 713 -16.57 12.11 -15.03
CA VAL A 713 -15.44 12.60 -14.22
C VAL A 713 -15.95 13.49 -13.08
N THR A 714 -17.05 14.20 -13.30
CA THR A 714 -17.74 15.00 -12.27
C THR A 714 -18.18 14.17 -11.05
N GLU A 715 -18.41 12.85 -11.18
CA GLU A 715 -18.66 11.95 -10.04
C GLU A 715 -17.55 12.06 -8.97
N TRP A 716 -16.29 12.17 -9.41
CA TRP A 716 -15.15 12.31 -8.51
C TRP A 716 -15.13 13.65 -7.79
N VAL A 717 -15.52 14.72 -8.49
CA VAL A 717 -15.62 16.05 -7.88
C VAL A 717 -16.68 16.03 -6.78
N HIS A 718 -17.87 15.46 -7.07
CA HIS A 718 -18.90 15.24 -6.07
C HIS A 718 -18.43 14.37 -4.90
N TYR A 719 -17.70 13.29 -5.19
CA TYR A 719 -17.13 12.43 -4.15
C TYR A 719 -16.10 13.15 -3.27
N SER A 720 -15.31 14.07 -3.83
CA SER A 720 -14.32 14.84 -3.06
C SER A 720 -14.90 15.99 -2.24
N ASP A 721 -16.12 16.44 -2.56
CA ASP A 721 -16.82 17.53 -1.87
C ASP A 721 -17.68 17.04 -0.69
N TYR A 722 -17.97 15.73 -0.64
CA TYR A 722 -18.72 15.06 0.42
C TYR A 722 -17.80 14.60 1.57
#